data_AF-A0A667IHT0-F1
#
_entry.id   AF-A0A667IHT0-F1
#
_cell.length_a   1.000
_cell.length_b   1.000
_cell.length_c   1.000
_cell.angle_alpha   90.00
_cell.angle_beta   90.00
_cell.angle_gamma   90.00
#
_symmetry.space_group_name_H-M   'P 1'
#
loop_
_entity.id
_entity.type
_entity.pdbx_description
1 polymer ?
#
loop_
_entity_poly.entity_id
_entity_poly.type
_entity_poly.pdbx_seq_one_letter_code
_entity_poly.pdbx_strand_id
1 'polypeptide(L)'
;VVGDCSFSPCLHPEPSRDTMPGLSRFHLDTSAPHSRRPCHQWLGSWASLQKTVVILCLLLSSTSLSPTHAQTKIPLETVKLWADTFGRDLYDTVTKYSGSLLLQKKYKDVESSLRIKEVDGLELVRKFSEDMETMLRRKVEAVKNLVEAAEEADLNHEFNESLVFNYYNSVLINERDENGNYVELGAEFVLESNAHFSNLMVNTSISSVQLPTNVYNKDPDILNGVYMSEALNTVFVENFQRDPTLTWQYFGSSTGFFRIYPGILVQADRDNREHFKQLVDELMVKGVGVVNQALTEAFQILKQFQEARQGSLCNQAIMLITDGAVEDYEPVFEKYNWPDRKISTLADAQENVMEYLHVLSRPMVINHDHDITWTEAYMDSKLFTSQAQSLMLLTTVAMPVFSKKNETRSHGILLGVVGSDVALRELMKLAPRYKLGVHGYAFLNTNNGYILSHPDLRPLYRDGKKLKPKPNYNSVDLSEVEWEDRAETKRVLFLTNDYFFTDISDTPFSLGVVLSRGHGEYILLGNTTVEEGLHDLLHPDLTLASDWIYCITDIDPDHRKLSQLEAIVRFLTGEDPDLECDEELVREVLLDAVVTAPMEAYWTAMALNTSDESEQVVDMAFLGTRAGLLRSSLFVGSEKVSDKKFLTPEDEASIFTMDHFPLWYRQAAEHPAGSFVFNLRSAEAPESPGQPMVVTASTAVAVTVDKKTAIAAAVGVQMRLEFLQRTFWAATRQCGTVEGPCPESCQDSHLDCFVIDNNGFILISERSQE
;
A
#
# COMPACT_ATOMS: atom_id res chain seq x y z
N VAL A 1 -31.00 -36.72 39.46
CA VAL A 1 -29.53 -36.53 39.44
C VAL A 1 -29.21 -35.91 38.11
N VAL A 2 -29.22 -34.58 38.12
CA VAL A 2 -28.91 -33.71 36.98
C VAL A 2 -27.38 -33.58 36.97
N GLY A 3 -26.75 -33.89 35.85
CA GLY A 3 -25.33 -33.66 35.63
C GLY A 3 -25.19 -32.63 34.52
N ASP A 4 -24.87 -31.40 34.90
CA ASP A 4 -24.53 -30.30 34.01
C ASP A 4 -23.29 -30.66 33.17
N CYS A 5 -23.42 -30.66 31.85
CA CYS A 5 -22.29 -30.56 30.93
C CYS A 5 -22.25 -29.12 30.41
N SER A 6 -21.45 -28.28 31.06
CA SER A 6 -21.05 -26.97 30.55
C SER A 6 -20.10 -27.17 29.37
N PHE A 7 -20.52 -26.77 28.16
CA PHE A 7 -19.60 -26.55 27.05
C PHE A 7 -18.89 -25.20 27.28
N SER A 8 -17.56 -25.24 27.35
CA SER A 8 -16.73 -24.04 27.44
C SER A 8 -16.66 -23.37 26.05
N PRO A 9 -16.77 -22.03 25.95
CA PRO A 9 -16.47 -21.32 24.73
C PRO A 9 -14.97 -21.45 24.41
N CYS A 10 -14.61 -21.34 23.14
CA CYS A 10 -13.23 -21.32 22.65
C CYS A 10 -12.47 -20.14 23.27
N LEU A 11 -11.84 -20.38 24.43
CA LEU A 11 -10.84 -19.48 24.99
C LEU A 11 -9.60 -19.54 24.10
N HIS A 12 -9.27 -18.40 23.48
CA HIS A 12 -7.94 -18.15 22.96
C HIS A 12 -6.89 -18.48 24.04
N PRO A 13 -5.71 -19.01 23.68
CA PRO A 13 -4.65 -19.19 24.64
C PRO A 13 -4.20 -17.81 25.14
N GLU A 14 -4.54 -17.47 26.38
CA GLU A 14 -3.84 -16.42 27.12
C GLU A 14 -2.34 -16.76 27.14
N PRO A 15 -1.44 -15.80 26.87
CA PRO A 15 -0.02 -16.05 27.06
C PRO A 15 0.23 -16.22 28.56
N SER A 16 0.67 -17.42 28.92
CA SER A 16 1.23 -17.71 30.24
C SER A 16 2.29 -16.67 30.59
N ARG A 17 2.05 -15.92 31.68
CA ARG A 17 3.08 -15.19 32.43
C ARG A 17 4.09 -16.20 32.96
N ASP A 18 5.07 -16.55 32.14
CA ASP A 18 6.30 -17.19 32.59
C ASP A 18 7.48 -16.30 32.19
N THR A 19 8.05 -15.68 33.22
CA THR A 19 9.39 -15.12 33.26
C THR A 19 10.39 -16.02 32.53
N MET A 20 10.93 -15.55 31.39
CA MET A 20 12.12 -16.17 30.84
C MET A 20 13.37 -15.81 31.66
N PRO A 21 14.30 -16.76 31.87
CA PRO A 21 15.52 -16.53 32.62
C PRO A 21 16.56 -15.77 31.79
N GLY A 22 17.37 -14.97 32.48
CA GLY A 22 18.46 -14.20 31.88
C GLY A 22 19.68 -15.02 31.46
N LEU A 23 20.58 -14.28 30.78
CA LEU A 23 21.90 -14.62 30.21
C LEU A 23 21.85 -15.36 28.85
N SER A 24 22.59 -14.94 27.82
CA SER A 24 23.98 -14.47 27.83
C SER A 24 24.33 -13.50 26.70
N ARG A 25 25.17 -12.50 27.02
CA ARG A 25 25.88 -11.60 26.11
C ARG A 25 26.67 -12.40 25.05
N PHE A 26 26.49 -12.07 23.78
CA PHE A 26 27.48 -12.34 22.73
C PHE A 26 28.16 -11.03 22.34
N HIS A 27 29.42 -10.90 22.75
CA HIS A 27 30.37 -9.94 22.18
C HIS A 27 30.85 -10.51 20.84
N LEU A 28 30.65 -9.78 19.75
CA LEU A 28 31.41 -9.95 18.52
C LEU A 28 32.55 -8.95 18.54
N ASP A 29 33.76 -9.46 18.66
CA ASP A 29 34.97 -8.71 18.36
C ASP A 29 35.74 -9.40 17.23
N THR A 30 36.32 -8.54 16.42
CA THR A 30 36.89 -8.81 15.09
C THR A 30 38.32 -9.33 15.18
N SER A 31 38.70 -10.30 14.35
CA SER A 31 40.04 -10.35 13.73
C SER A 31 40.26 -11.53 12.76
N ALA A 32 40.92 -11.17 11.66
CA ALA A 32 41.84 -11.94 10.82
C ALA A 32 41.29 -12.77 9.61
N PRO A 33 41.83 -12.52 8.38
CA PRO A 33 41.53 -13.25 7.15
C PRO A 33 42.60 -14.32 6.83
N HIS A 34 42.31 -15.26 5.91
CA HIS A 34 43.19 -15.57 4.76
C HIS A 34 42.72 -16.75 3.88
N SER A 35 42.60 -16.43 2.59
CA SER A 35 43.06 -17.13 1.38
C SER A 35 42.98 -18.66 1.26
N ARG A 36 42.23 -19.10 0.23
CA ARG A 36 42.36 -20.41 -0.41
C ARG A 36 43.42 -20.36 -1.53
N ARG A 37 44.36 -21.30 -1.51
CA ARG A 37 45.09 -21.85 -2.68
C ARG A 37 44.82 -23.36 -2.71
N PRO A 38 44.76 -24.00 -3.89
CA PRO A 38 45.08 -25.41 -4.02
C PRO A 38 46.37 -25.60 -4.84
N CYS A 39 47.19 -26.60 -4.48
CA CYS A 39 48.26 -27.07 -5.35
C CYS A 39 48.61 -28.56 -5.13
N HIS A 40 49.00 -29.19 -6.25
CA HIS A 40 49.79 -30.41 -6.44
C HIS A 40 49.09 -31.78 -6.23
N GLN A 41 49.36 -32.86 -6.98
CA GLN A 41 50.13 -33.20 -8.21
C GLN A 41 49.83 -34.69 -8.48
N TRP A 42 50.12 -35.24 -9.68
CA TRP A 42 50.91 -36.48 -9.83
C TRP A 42 51.31 -36.75 -11.32
N LEU A 43 52.61 -37.08 -11.46
CA LEU A 43 53.37 -37.90 -12.42
C LEU A 43 53.22 -37.81 -13.96
N GLY A 44 54.39 -37.77 -14.63
CA GLY A 44 54.59 -38.27 -16.00
C GLY A 44 55.83 -37.71 -16.71
N SER A 45 56.86 -38.53 -16.87
CA SER A 45 58.21 -38.20 -17.38
C SER A 45 58.31 -38.03 -18.91
N TRP A 46 59.40 -37.42 -19.41
CA TRP A 46 60.33 -37.86 -20.50
C TRP A 46 60.97 -36.70 -21.31
N ALA A 47 62.32 -36.71 -21.34
CA ALA A 47 63.28 -36.31 -22.40
C ALA A 47 63.26 -34.86 -22.98
N SER A 48 64.32 -34.26 -23.54
CA SER A 48 65.79 -34.38 -23.55
C SER A 48 66.29 -33.21 -24.43
N LEU A 49 67.31 -32.48 -23.96
CA LEU A 49 68.32 -31.67 -24.67
C LEU A 49 68.14 -31.32 -26.17
N GLN A 50 68.26 -30.02 -26.52
CA GLN A 50 69.38 -29.50 -27.32
C GLN A 50 69.45 -27.96 -27.46
N LYS A 51 70.67 -27.45 -27.19
CA LYS A 51 71.41 -26.38 -27.90
C LYS A 51 71.10 -24.90 -27.61
N THR A 52 71.98 -24.39 -26.74
CA THR A 52 72.55 -23.05 -26.67
C THR A 52 73.09 -22.49 -28.00
N VAL A 53 73.22 -21.15 -28.02
CA VAL A 53 73.91 -20.26 -29.00
C VAL A 53 73.00 -19.52 -29.98
N VAL A 54 72.21 -18.56 -29.47
CA VAL A 54 71.75 -17.34 -30.22
C VAL A 54 71.65 -16.09 -29.30
N ILE A 55 71.68 -16.22 -27.97
CA ILE A 55 71.42 -15.10 -27.04
C ILE A 55 72.71 -14.35 -26.66
N LEU A 56 73.42 -13.79 -27.63
CA LEU A 56 74.45 -12.76 -27.34
C LEU A 56 74.50 -11.61 -28.36
N CYS A 57 73.67 -11.64 -29.41
CA CYS A 57 73.53 -10.52 -30.36
C CYS A 57 72.20 -9.76 -30.24
N LEU A 58 71.33 -10.10 -29.29
CA LEU A 58 70.06 -9.37 -29.04
C LEU A 58 70.07 -8.50 -27.78
N LEU A 59 71.22 -8.36 -27.10
CA LEU A 59 71.35 -7.55 -25.87
C LEU A 59 71.98 -6.16 -26.09
N LEU A 60 72.17 -5.71 -27.34
CA LEU A 60 72.70 -4.37 -27.65
C LEU A 60 71.89 -3.56 -28.67
N SER A 61 70.66 -3.97 -28.99
CA SER A 61 69.75 -3.18 -29.85
C SER A 61 68.30 -3.24 -29.36
N SER A 62 68.03 -2.63 -28.21
CA SER A 62 66.71 -2.11 -27.84
C SER A 62 66.83 -1.22 -26.59
N THR A 63 67.63 -0.17 -26.69
CA THR A 63 67.38 1.04 -25.90
C THR A 63 66.14 1.73 -26.48
N SER A 64 64.98 1.22 -26.09
CA SER A 64 63.74 1.98 -26.01
C SER A 64 62.94 1.35 -24.87
N LEU A 65 63.39 1.59 -23.63
CA LEU A 65 62.45 1.58 -22.52
C LEU A 65 61.42 2.65 -22.84
N SER A 66 60.21 2.24 -23.20
CA SER A 66 59.04 3.08 -22.95
C SER A 66 59.09 3.48 -21.48
N PRO A 67 58.95 4.76 -21.12
CA PRO A 67 58.90 5.14 -19.73
C PRO A 67 57.72 4.38 -19.11
N THR A 68 57.99 3.61 -18.06
CA THR A 68 56.93 3.22 -17.13
C THR A 68 56.30 4.52 -16.68
N HIS A 69 55.07 4.82 -17.12
CA HIS A 69 54.27 5.89 -16.53
C HIS A 69 54.20 5.58 -15.04
N ALA A 70 54.96 6.34 -14.25
CA ALA A 70 54.65 6.51 -12.84
C ALA A 70 53.19 6.95 -12.81
N GLN A 71 52.33 6.21 -12.09
CA GLN A 71 50.99 6.70 -11.79
C GLN A 71 51.17 8.05 -11.10
N THR A 72 50.99 9.13 -11.87
CA THR A 72 50.93 10.49 -11.35
C THR A 72 49.69 10.55 -10.48
N LYS A 73 49.93 10.60 -9.17
CA LYS A 73 48.85 10.80 -8.21
C LYS A 73 48.59 12.30 -8.14
N ILE A 74 47.38 12.72 -8.50
CA ILE A 74 46.92 14.08 -8.25
C ILE A 74 47.10 14.38 -6.75
N PRO A 75 47.72 15.51 -6.36
CA PRO A 75 47.84 15.88 -4.96
C PRO A 75 46.47 15.98 -4.29
N LEU A 76 46.36 15.46 -3.06
CA LEU A 76 45.11 15.52 -2.27
C LEU A 76 44.59 16.95 -2.10
N GLU A 77 45.50 17.93 -1.99
CA GLU A 77 45.16 19.35 -1.87
C GLU A 77 44.46 19.89 -3.13
N THR A 78 44.86 19.42 -4.31
CA THR A 78 44.23 19.80 -5.58
C THR A 78 42.81 19.23 -5.67
N VAL A 79 42.63 17.95 -5.32
CA VAL A 79 41.30 17.31 -5.30
C VAL A 79 40.38 18.00 -4.30
N LYS A 80 40.91 18.35 -3.12
CA LYS A 80 40.16 19.09 -2.10
C LYS A 80 39.77 20.49 -2.58
N LEU A 81 40.67 21.21 -3.24
CA LEU A 81 40.36 22.52 -3.84
C LEU A 81 39.24 22.40 -4.88
N TRP A 82 39.31 21.42 -5.78
CA TRP A 82 38.25 21.17 -6.78
C TRP A 82 36.90 20.89 -6.11
N ALA A 83 36.89 20.02 -5.09
CA ALA A 83 35.68 19.69 -4.35
C ALA A 83 35.11 20.89 -3.59
N ASP A 84 35.96 21.68 -2.92
CA ASP A 84 35.54 22.87 -2.17
C ASP A 84 35.04 23.98 -3.10
N THR A 85 35.62 24.15 -4.29
CA THR A 85 35.14 25.11 -5.30
C THR A 85 33.80 24.64 -5.87
N PHE A 86 33.73 23.41 -6.39
CA PHE A 86 32.50 22.86 -6.96
C PHE A 86 31.35 22.85 -5.95
N GLY A 87 31.62 22.41 -4.71
CA GLY A 87 30.64 22.35 -3.64
C GLY A 87 30.11 23.72 -3.22
N ARG A 88 30.98 24.75 -3.15
CA ARG A 88 30.55 26.13 -2.83
C ARG A 88 29.70 26.74 -3.94
N ASP A 89 30.17 26.66 -5.20
CA ASP A 89 29.43 27.20 -6.33
C ASP A 89 28.05 26.54 -6.46
N LEU A 90 27.99 25.22 -6.26
CA LEU A 90 26.74 24.47 -6.26
C LEU A 90 25.84 24.90 -5.10
N TYR A 91 26.36 24.94 -3.87
CA TYR A 91 25.63 25.33 -2.68
C TYR A 91 25.05 26.75 -2.79
N ASP A 92 25.84 27.72 -3.25
CA ASP A 92 25.42 29.10 -3.44
C ASP A 92 24.33 29.22 -4.50
N THR A 93 24.45 28.46 -5.60
CA THR A 93 23.44 28.41 -6.66
C THR A 93 22.12 27.84 -6.13
N VAL A 94 22.13 26.67 -5.50
CA VAL A 94 20.89 26.04 -5.01
C VAL A 94 20.27 26.83 -3.87
N THR A 95 21.06 27.42 -2.99
CA THR A 95 20.57 28.26 -1.89
C THR A 95 19.91 29.54 -2.43
N LYS A 96 20.52 30.17 -3.44
CA LYS A 96 19.96 31.35 -4.10
C LYS A 96 18.64 31.02 -4.79
N TYR A 97 18.61 30.04 -5.68
CA TYR A 97 17.39 29.74 -6.46
C TYR A 97 16.26 29.14 -5.60
N SER A 98 16.58 28.31 -4.60
CA SER A 98 15.55 27.75 -3.70
C SER A 98 14.97 28.79 -2.75
N GLY A 99 15.77 29.80 -2.34
CA GLY A 99 15.38 30.76 -1.31
C GLY A 99 15.30 30.14 0.09
N SER A 100 16.01 29.02 0.35
CA SER A 100 15.98 28.30 1.63
C SER A 100 16.30 29.19 2.84
N LEU A 101 17.32 30.06 2.73
CA LEU A 101 17.70 31.00 3.79
C LEU A 101 16.65 32.09 4.02
N LEU A 102 15.93 32.51 2.96
CA LEU A 102 14.84 33.47 3.09
C LEU A 102 13.69 32.83 3.87
N LEU A 103 13.29 31.61 3.51
CA LEU A 103 12.22 30.89 4.19
C LEU A 103 12.56 30.61 5.65
N GLN A 104 13.80 30.18 5.93
CA GLN A 104 14.28 29.98 7.30
C GLN A 104 14.20 31.27 8.14
N LYS A 105 14.56 32.41 7.54
CA LYS A 105 14.42 33.71 8.18
C LYS A 105 12.96 34.05 8.44
N LYS A 106 12.04 33.74 7.51
CA LYS A 106 10.61 34.04 7.67
C LYS A 106 9.96 33.25 8.80
N TYR A 107 10.25 31.96 8.94
CA TYR A 107 9.82 31.20 10.11
C TYR A 107 10.38 31.76 11.42
N LYS A 108 11.62 32.27 11.40
CA LYS A 108 12.23 32.93 12.56
C LYS A 108 11.59 34.27 12.90
N ASP A 109 11.17 35.04 11.90
CA ASP A 109 10.48 36.32 12.10
C ASP A 109 9.13 36.13 12.84
N VAL A 110 8.48 34.98 12.67
CA VAL A 110 7.22 34.61 13.34
C VAL A 110 7.40 33.71 14.56
N GLU A 111 8.62 33.50 15.05
CA GLU A 111 8.95 32.56 16.15
C GLU A 111 8.06 32.76 17.39
N SER A 112 7.63 33.99 17.69
CA SER A 112 6.76 34.30 18.83
C SER A 112 5.34 33.73 18.76
N SER A 113 4.83 33.42 17.56
CA SER A 113 3.52 32.78 17.36
C SER A 113 3.60 31.26 17.17
N LEU A 114 4.81 30.70 17.21
CA LEU A 114 5.06 29.26 17.03
C LEU A 114 5.15 28.55 18.38
N ARG A 115 4.66 27.31 18.42
CA ARG A 115 4.83 26.35 19.51
C ARG A 115 5.24 25.01 18.93
N ILE A 116 6.10 24.28 19.63
CA ILE A 116 6.48 22.92 19.24
C ILE A 116 5.79 21.92 20.18
N LYS A 117 4.98 21.03 19.60
CA LYS A 117 4.30 19.94 20.30
C LYS A 117 5.06 18.64 20.06
N GLU A 118 5.21 17.85 21.12
CA GLU A 118 5.82 16.52 21.03
C GLU A 118 4.74 15.49 20.71
N VAL A 119 5.09 14.53 19.86
CA VAL A 119 4.19 13.50 19.36
C VAL A 119 4.33 12.25 20.23
N ASP A 120 3.28 11.94 21.00
CA ASP A 120 3.21 10.71 21.78
C ASP A 120 2.60 9.58 20.92
N GLY A 121 3.45 8.65 20.48
CA GLY A 121 3.03 7.50 19.68
C GLY A 121 2.04 6.57 20.39
N LEU A 122 2.11 6.46 21.73
CA LEU A 122 1.19 5.63 22.50
C LEU A 122 -0.20 6.28 22.62
N GLU A 123 -0.24 7.60 22.79
CA GLU A 123 -1.50 8.35 22.77
C GLU A 123 -2.15 8.29 21.38
N LEU A 124 -1.36 8.46 20.32
CA LEU A 124 -1.84 8.40 18.94
C LEU A 124 -2.42 7.04 18.57
N VAL A 125 -1.69 5.95 18.85
CA VAL A 125 -2.15 4.59 18.49
C VAL A 125 -3.44 4.25 19.23
N ARG A 126 -3.57 4.66 20.50
CA ARG A 126 -4.81 4.47 21.28
C ARG A 126 -5.97 5.24 20.66
N LYS A 127 -5.77 6.52 20.33
CA LYS A 127 -6.81 7.36 19.73
C LYS A 127 -7.25 6.80 18.38
N PHE A 128 -6.31 6.46 17.50
CA PHE A 128 -6.64 5.90 16.19
C PHE A 128 -7.36 4.55 16.31
N SER A 129 -6.98 3.72 17.28
CA SER A 129 -7.67 2.48 17.56
C SER A 129 -9.11 2.70 18.00
N GLU A 130 -9.37 3.67 18.88
CA GLU A 130 -10.73 4.02 19.34
C GLU A 130 -11.61 4.55 18.19
N ASP A 131 -11.04 5.37 17.30
CA ASP A 131 -11.72 5.89 16.10
C ASP A 131 -12.05 4.74 15.12
N MET A 132 -11.09 3.84 14.87
CA MET A 132 -11.28 2.66 14.01
C MET A 132 -12.30 1.67 14.60
N GLU A 133 -12.23 1.40 15.90
CA GLU A 133 -13.20 0.57 16.62
C GLU A 133 -14.62 1.12 16.46
N THR A 134 -14.79 2.43 16.63
CA THR A 134 -16.09 3.09 16.46
C THR A 134 -16.63 2.94 15.05
N MET A 135 -15.77 3.09 14.03
CA MET A 135 -16.16 2.89 12.63
C MET A 135 -16.54 1.43 12.36
N LEU A 136 -15.71 0.46 12.76
CA LEU A 136 -15.95 -0.96 12.52
C LEU A 136 -17.18 -1.47 13.28
N ARG A 137 -17.44 -0.96 14.49
CA ARG A 137 -18.65 -1.29 15.25
C ARG A 137 -19.93 -0.91 14.52
N ARG A 138 -19.99 0.26 13.89
CA ARG A 138 -21.14 0.68 13.06
C ARG A 138 -21.37 -0.28 11.89
N LYS A 139 -20.30 -0.79 11.29
CA LYS A 139 -20.39 -1.77 10.20
C LYS A 139 -20.87 -3.14 10.67
N VAL A 140 -20.42 -3.58 11.85
CA VAL A 140 -20.94 -4.78 12.52
C VAL A 140 -22.42 -4.62 12.83
N GLU A 141 -22.86 -3.47 13.33
CA GLU A 141 -24.28 -3.19 13.59
C GLU A 141 -25.13 -3.22 12.31
N ALA A 142 -24.63 -2.68 11.20
CA ALA A 142 -25.30 -2.77 9.90
C ALA A 142 -25.53 -4.22 9.46
N VAL A 143 -24.53 -5.10 9.65
CA VAL A 143 -24.65 -6.54 9.35
C VAL A 143 -25.62 -7.23 10.32
N LYS A 144 -25.59 -6.90 11.62
CA LYS A 144 -26.56 -7.44 12.59
C LYS A 144 -28.00 -7.12 12.21
N ASN A 145 -28.29 -5.87 11.84
CA ASN A 145 -29.63 -5.46 11.39
C ASN A 145 -30.09 -6.27 10.17
N LEU A 146 -29.18 -6.57 9.23
CA LEU A 146 -29.47 -7.38 8.05
C LEU A 146 -29.73 -8.85 8.40
N VAL A 147 -28.97 -9.42 9.33
CA VAL A 147 -29.22 -10.78 9.84
C VAL A 147 -30.61 -10.86 10.46
N GLU A 148 -30.94 -9.95 11.37
CA GLU A 148 -32.26 -9.92 12.02
C GLU A 148 -33.40 -9.82 11.00
N ALA A 149 -33.26 -8.95 10.01
CA ALA A 149 -34.24 -8.79 8.94
C ALA A 149 -34.37 -10.03 8.05
N ALA A 150 -33.27 -10.71 7.74
CA ALA A 150 -33.28 -11.93 6.93
C ALA A 150 -33.96 -13.09 7.68
N GLU A 151 -33.69 -13.24 8.97
CA GLU A 151 -34.29 -14.28 9.80
C GLU A 151 -35.79 -14.03 10.03
N GLU A 152 -36.20 -12.77 10.19
CA GLU A 152 -37.61 -12.38 10.27
C GLU A 152 -38.34 -12.58 8.93
N ALA A 153 -37.69 -12.23 7.81
CA ALA A 153 -38.25 -12.44 6.48
C ALA A 153 -38.46 -13.95 6.19
N ASP A 154 -37.50 -14.82 6.56
CA ASP A 154 -37.69 -16.27 6.46
C ASP A 154 -38.85 -16.75 7.35
N LEU A 155 -38.90 -16.31 8.60
CA LEU A 155 -39.94 -16.74 9.56
C LEU A 155 -41.36 -16.47 9.03
N ASN A 156 -41.54 -15.34 8.33
CA ASN A 156 -42.82 -14.92 7.78
C ASN A 156 -43.11 -15.46 6.37
N HIS A 157 -42.14 -16.12 5.72
CA HIS A 157 -42.26 -16.64 4.35
C HIS A 157 -42.69 -18.11 4.32
N GLU A 158 -43.74 -18.41 3.56
CA GLU A 158 -44.18 -19.78 3.26
C GLU A 158 -43.75 -20.19 1.84
N PHE A 159 -43.23 -21.41 1.70
CA PHE A 159 -42.74 -21.89 0.42
C PHE A 159 -43.87 -22.12 -0.59
N ASN A 160 -43.67 -21.64 -1.82
CA ASN A 160 -44.63 -21.79 -2.91
C ASN A 160 -43.94 -22.25 -4.20
N GLU A 161 -44.19 -23.49 -4.62
CA GLU A 161 -43.62 -24.09 -5.84
C GLU A 161 -44.06 -23.39 -7.14
N SER A 162 -45.23 -22.74 -7.13
CA SER A 162 -45.82 -22.07 -8.30
C SER A 162 -45.57 -20.56 -8.30
N LEU A 163 -44.64 -20.07 -7.48
CA LEU A 163 -44.30 -18.66 -7.40
C LEU A 163 -43.70 -18.16 -8.72
N VAL A 164 -44.24 -17.07 -9.26
CA VAL A 164 -43.67 -16.35 -10.39
C VAL A 164 -43.26 -14.97 -9.90
N PHE A 165 -41.96 -14.73 -9.84
CA PHE A 165 -41.40 -13.49 -9.33
C PHE A 165 -40.35 -12.94 -10.30
N ASN A 166 -40.46 -11.66 -10.64
CA ASN A 166 -39.50 -10.97 -11.49
C ASN A 166 -38.54 -10.18 -10.60
N TYR A 167 -37.25 -10.34 -10.84
CA TYR A 167 -36.19 -9.65 -10.11
C TYR A 167 -35.10 -9.16 -11.08
N TYR A 168 -34.27 -8.23 -10.60
CA TYR A 168 -33.19 -7.66 -11.40
C TYR A 168 -31.96 -8.57 -11.39
N ASN A 169 -31.67 -9.20 -12.53
CA ASN A 169 -30.49 -10.06 -12.67
C ASN A 169 -29.26 -9.22 -13.05
N SER A 170 -28.25 -9.21 -12.19
CA SER A 170 -27.02 -8.42 -12.33
C SER A 170 -26.25 -8.67 -13.62
N VAL A 171 -26.49 -9.77 -14.34
CA VAL A 171 -25.84 -10.06 -15.63
C VAL A 171 -26.68 -9.58 -16.82
N LEU A 172 -28.01 -9.56 -16.68
CA LEU A 172 -28.95 -9.33 -17.79
C LEU A 172 -29.56 -7.92 -17.78
N ILE A 173 -29.34 -7.15 -16.71
CA ILE A 173 -29.87 -5.78 -16.59
C ILE A 173 -29.54 -4.95 -17.84
N ASN A 174 -30.55 -4.26 -18.37
CA ASN A 174 -30.49 -3.43 -19.57
C ASN A 174 -30.14 -4.18 -20.87
N GLU A 175 -30.07 -5.52 -20.87
CA GLU A 175 -29.87 -6.32 -22.07
C GLU A 175 -31.12 -6.31 -22.94
N ARG A 176 -30.94 -6.14 -24.25
CA ARG A 176 -32.01 -6.09 -25.24
C ARG A 176 -31.90 -7.22 -26.24
N ASP A 177 -33.05 -7.77 -26.62
CA ASP A 177 -33.16 -8.77 -27.67
C ASP A 177 -32.94 -8.14 -29.07
N GLU A 178 -32.87 -8.98 -30.10
CA GLU A 178 -32.73 -8.56 -31.50
C GLU A 178 -33.88 -7.65 -31.98
N ASN A 179 -35.01 -7.66 -31.27
CA ASN A 179 -36.21 -6.87 -31.56
C ASN A 179 -36.27 -5.55 -30.76
N GLY A 180 -35.26 -5.27 -29.92
CA GLY A 180 -35.16 -4.08 -29.09
C GLY A 180 -35.95 -4.11 -27.77
N ASN A 181 -36.61 -5.22 -27.43
CA ASN A 181 -37.26 -5.44 -26.14
C ASN A 181 -36.25 -5.89 -25.09
N TYR A 182 -36.54 -5.64 -23.81
CA TYR A 182 -35.69 -6.16 -22.73
C TYR A 182 -35.78 -7.68 -22.66
N VAL A 183 -34.62 -8.32 -22.45
CA VAL A 183 -34.53 -9.76 -22.20
C VAL A 183 -35.27 -10.09 -20.89
N GLU A 184 -35.78 -11.30 -20.75
CA GLU A 184 -36.43 -11.77 -19.52
C GLU A 184 -35.47 -11.61 -18.31
N LEU A 185 -35.92 -10.94 -17.24
CA LEU A 185 -35.13 -10.49 -16.07
C LEU A 185 -34.08 -9.38 -16.33
N GLY A 186 -34.00 -8.86 -17.55
CA GLY A 186 -33.11 -7.77 -17.96
C GLY A 186 -33.74 -6.37 -17.92
N ALA A 187 -34.89 -6.22 -17.24
CA ALA A 187 -35.71 -5.01 -17.18
C ALA A 187 -34.91 -3.70 -17.02
N GLU A 188 -35.51 -2.58 -17.42
CA GLU A 188 -34.90 -1.26 -17.31
C GLU A 188 -34.42 -0.99 -15.89
N PHE A 189 -33.14 -0.66 -15.78
CA PHE A 189 -32.46 -0.39 -14.53
C PHE A 189 -31.62 0.87 -14.69
N VAL A 190 -32.05 1.94 -14.02
CA VAL A 190 -31.33 3.22 -14.05
C VAL A 190 -30.03 3.04 -13.27
N LEU A 191 -28.90 3.23 -13.95
CA LEU A 191 -27.58 3.21 -13.34
C LEU A 191 -27.00 4.61 -13.41
N GLU A 192 -26.45 5.07 -12.29
CA GLU A 192 -25.81 6.38 -12.17
C GLU A 192 -24.37 6.19 -11.71
N SER A 193 -23.46 7.04 -12.23
CA SER A 193 -22.07 7.03 -11.77
C SER A 193 -22.00 7.56 -10.34
N ASN A 194 -21.37 6.80 -9.45
CA ASN A 194 -21.26 7.18 -8.05
C ASN A 194 -19.79 7.21 -7.59
N ALA A 195 -19.33 8.39 -7.15
CA ALA A 195 -17.95 8.62 -6.70
C ALA A 195 -17.53 7.73 -5.51
N HIS A 196 -18.45 7.43 -4.59
CA HIS A 196 -18.20 6.56 -3.45
C HIS A 196 -17.83 5.13 -3.88
N PHE A 197 -18.49 4.66 -4.93
CA PHE A 197 -18.21 3.37 -5.57
C PHE A 197 -17.18 3.52 -6.69
N SER A 198 -16.20 4.42 -6.53
CA SER A 198 -15.14 4.69 -7.50
C SER A 198 -15.64 5.06 -8.91
N ASN A 199 -16.76 5.78 -9.02
CA ASN A 199 -17.43 6.13 -10.29
C ASN A 199 -17.98 4.92 -11.07
N LEU A 200 -18.27 3.81 -10.38
CA LEU A 200 -19.03 2.71 -10.95
C LEU A 200 -20.49 3.12 -11.19
N MET A 201 -21.07 2.54 -12.24
CA MET A 201 -22.47 2.70 -12.58
C MET A 201 -23.31 1.79 -11.66
N VAL A 202 -23.98 2.39 -10.68
CA VAL A 202 -24.74 1.68 -9.64
C VAL A 202 -26.14 2.27 -9.46
N ASN A 203 -27.03 1.50 -8.84
CA ASN A 203 -28.35 1.97 -8.41
C ASN A 203 -28.46 1.92 -6.88
N THR A 204 -28.57 3.09 -6.27
CA THR A 204 -28.65 3.25 -4.80
C THR A 204 -30.07 3.12 -4.25
N SER A 205 -31.08 2.83 -5.08
CA SER A 205 -32.47 2.65 -4.63
C SER A 205 -32.84 1.18 -4.44
N ILE A 206 -32.16 0.25 -5.14
CA ILE A 206 -32.52 -1.17 -5.11
C ILE A 206 -31.29 -2.07 -5.30
N SER A 207 -31.34 -3.27 -4.71
CA SER A 207 -30.33 -4.32 -4.92
C SER A 207 -30.52 -5.07 -6.24
N SER A 208 -29.46 -5.74 -6.70
CA SER A 208 -29.50 -6.68 -7.82
C SER A 208 -29.12 -8.09 -7.36
N VAL A 209 -29.57 -9.11 -8.09
CA VAL A 209 -29.30 -10.53 -7.78
C VAL A 209 -28.36 -11.11 -8.82
N GLN A 210 -27.31 -11.77 -8.38
CA GLN A 210 -26.35 -12.48 -9.20
C GLN A 210 -26.59 -13.99 -9.05
N LEU A 211 -26.63 -14.67 -10.20
CA LEU A 211 -26.75 -16.12 -10.27
C LEU A 211 -25.56 -16.70 -11.04
N PRO A 212 -24.97 -17.80 -10.56
CA PRO A 212 -23.98 -18.54 -11.33
C PRO A 212 -24.58 -19.04 -12.66
N THR A 213 -23.75 -19.10 -13.71
CA THR A 213 -24.19 -19.51 -15.07
C THR A 213 -24.82 -20.90 -15.17
N ASN A 214 -24.60 -21.76 -14.17
CA ASN A 214 -25.11 -23.13 -14.10
C ASN A 214 -26.38 -23.28 -13.25
N VAL A 215 -26.87 -22.19 -12.63
CA VAL A 215 -28.09 -22.20 -11.81
C VAL A 215 -29.28 -21.72 -12.64
N TYR A 216 -30.38 -22.47 -12.60
CA TYR A 216 -31.60 -22.09 -13.31
C TYR A 216 -32.32 -20.97 -12.57
N ASN A 217 -32.59 -19.87 -13.27
CA ASN A 217 -33.18 -18.65 -12.72
C ASN A 217 -34.65 -18.78 -12.29
N LYS A 218 -35.38 -19.79 -12.78
CA LYS A 218 -36.78 -20.06 -12.40
C LYS A 218 -36.94 -21.29 -11.51
N ASP A 219 -35.84 -21.75 -10.92
CA ASP A 219 -35.91 -22.80 -9.90
C ASP A 219 -36.78 -22.32 -8.72
N PRO A 220 -37.78 -23.09 -8.27
CA PRO A 220 -38.65 -22.69 -7.16
C PRO A 220 -37.89 -22.31 -5.88
N ASP A 221 -36.78 -22.99 -5.57
CA ASP A 221 -36.00 -22.71 -4.36
C ASP A 221 -35.27 -21.37 -4.47
N ILE A 222 -34.76 -21.05 -5.67
CA ILE A 222 -34.16 -19.76 -5.98
C ILE A 222 -35.22 -18.65 -5.93
N LEU A 223 -36.37 -18.83 -6.58
CA LEU A 223 -37.42 -17.82 -6.63
C LEU A 223 -37.98 -17.49 -5.24
N ASN A 224 -38.20 -18.50 -4.40
CA ASN A 224 -38.66 -18.30 -3.03
C ASN A 224 -37.61 -17.56 -2.19
N GLY A 225 -36.33 -17.93 -2.30
CA GLY A 225 -35.26 -17.23 -1.58
C GLY A 225 -35.04 -15.80 -2.08
N VAL A 226 -35.13 -15.56 -3.39
CA VAL A 226 -35.04 -14.22 -3.98
C VAL A 226 -36.22 -13.35 -3.54
N TYR A 227 -37.44 -13.92 -3.52
CA TYR A 227 -38.62 -13.22 -3.02
C TYR A 227 -38.51 -12.86 -1.54
N MET A 228 -38.13 -13.82 -0.69
CA MET A 228 -37.94 -13.58 0.75
C MET A 228 -36.88 -12.48 1.01
N SER A 229 -35.76 -12.54 0.29
CA SER A 229 -34.68 -11.55 0.43
C SER A 229 -35.01 -10.16 -0.13
N GLU A 230 -36.18 -9.95 -0.75
CA GLU A 230 -36.63 -8.61 -1.16
C GLU A 230 -36.82 -7.67 0.04
N ALA A 231 -37.20 -8.22 1.20
CA ALA A 231 -37.34 -7.48 2.46
C ALA A 231 -36.03 -6.80 2.90
N LEU A 232 -34.87 -7.29 2.44
CA LEU A 232 -33.56 -6.70 2.77
C LEU A 232 -33.31 -5.37 2.07
N ASN A 233 -34.03 -5.05 0.99
CA ASN A 233 -33.83 -3.79 0.25
C ASN A 233 -34.01 -2.55 1.14
N THR A 234 -35.01 -2.54 2.02
CA THR A 234 -35.25 -1.40 2.91
C THR A 234 -34.11 -1.24 3.90
N VAL A 235 -33.64 -2.35 4.47
CA VAL A 235 -32.52 -2.37 5.44
C VAL A 235 -31.21 -1.97 4.78
N PHE A 236 -30.94 -2.41 3.55
CA PHE A 236 -29.75 -1.99 2.80
C PHE A 236 -29.70 -0.46 2.61
N VAL A 237 -30.83 0.13 2.21
CA VAL A 237 -30.96 1.58 2.01
C VAL A 237 -30.84 2.32 3.33
N GLU A 238 -31.52 1.86 4.39
CA GLU A 238 -31.42 2.47 5.71
C GLU A 238 -30.00 2.41 6.28
N ASN A 239 -29.32 1.28 6.14
CA ASN A 239 -27.92 1.14 6.56
C ASN A 239 -27.02 2.14 5.83
N PHE A 240 -27.17 2.27 4.51
CA PHE A 240 -26.38 3.22 3.71
C PHE A 240 -26.70 4.69 4.04
N GLN A 241 -27.95 5.00 4.38
CA GLN A 241 -28.34 6.34 4.85
C GLN A 241 -27.77 6.65 6.24
N ARG A 242 -27.65 5.65 7.13
CA ARG A 242 -27.06 5.80 8.46
C ARG A 242 -25.53 5.87 8.43
N ASP A 243 -24.90 5.07 7.58
CA ASP A 243 -23.45 5.05 7.37
C ASP A 243 -23.11 5.10 5.87
N PRO A 244 -22.90 6.30 5.31
CA PRO A 244 -22.50 6.48 3.91
C PRO A 244 -21.11 5.90 3.58
N THR A 245 -20.30 5.53 4.59
CA THR A 245 -18.99 4.90 4.37
C THR A 245 -19.08 3.40 4.08
N LEU A 246 -20.28 2.81 4.15
CA LEU A 246 -20.51 1.43 3.73
C LEU A 246 -20.26 1.29 2.23
N THR A 247 -19.46 0.29 1.84
CA THR A 247 -19.24 -0.01 0.43
C THR A 247 -20.31 -0.99 -0.05
N TRP A 248 -19.97 -2.27 -0.20
CA TRP A 248 -20.92 -3.30 -0.60
C TRP A 248 -21.65 -3.87 0.62
N GLN A 249 -22.93 -4.16 0.43
CA GLN A 249 -23.73 -4.97 1.35
C GLN A 249 -24.32 -6.14 0.56
N TYR A 250 -24.31 -7.33 1.14
CA TYR A 250 -24.80 -8.50 0.42
C TYR A 250 -25.35 -9.61 1.30
N PHE A 251 -26.20 -10.42 0.66
CA PHE A 251 -26.73 -11.67 1.18
C PHE A 251 -26.40 -12.79 0.20
N GLY A 252 -25.50 -13.69 0.61
CA GLY A 252 -25.22 -14.93 -0.12
C GLY A 252 -26.12 -16.03 0.39
N SER A 253 -27.09 -16.45 -0.42
CA SER A 253 -28.02 -17.53 -0.07
C SER A 253 -27.34 -18.89 -0.17
N SER A 254 -27.69 -19.80 0.73
CA SER A 254 -27.29 -21.20 0.62
C SER A 254 -27.85 -21.91 -0.60
N THR A 255 -28.95 -21.40 -1.17
CA THR A 255 -29.53 -21.89 -2.44
C THR A 255 -28.70 -21.51 -3.66
N GLY A 256 -27.68 -20.65 -3.52
CA GLY A 256 -26.70 -20.37 -4.58
C GLY A 256 -26.90 -19.08 -5.37
N PHE A 257 -27.81 -18.19 -4.95
CA PHE A 257 -27.88 -16.81 -5.47
C PHE A 257 -27.18 -15.82 -4.51
N PHE A 258 -26.74 -14.70 -5.05
CA PHE A 258 -26.08 -13.63 -4.30
C PHE A 258 -26.79 -12.30 -4.55
N ARG A 259 -27.38 -11.70 -3.52
CA ARG A 259 -28.01 -10.37 -3.60
C ARG A 259 -27.01 -9.32 -3.16
N ILE A 260 -26.82 -8.28 -3.96
CA ILE A 260 -25.87 -7.18 -3.67
C ILE A 260 -26.54 -5.81 -3.76
N TYR A 261 -26.18 -4.94 -2.83
CA TYR A 261 -26.55 -3.54 -2.80
C TYR A 261 -25.28 -2.65 -2.72
N PRO A 262 -25.25 -1.50 -3.43
CA PRO A 262 -26.21 -1.04 -4.44
C PRO A 262 -26.27 -1.96 -5.66
N GLY A 263 -27.38 -1.93 -6.40
CA GLY A 263 -27.53 -2.77 -7.58
C GLY A 263 -26.54 -2.40 -8.67
N ILE A 264 -25.89 -3.40 -9.27
CA ILE A 264 -24.82 -3.21 -10.26
C ILE A 264 -24.88 -4.24 -11.38
N LEU A 265 -24.46 -3.84 -12.58
CA LEU A 265 -24.22 -4.76 -13.70
C LEU A 265 -22.86 -5.45 -13.53
N VAL A 266 -22.85 -6.79 -13.51
CA VAL A 266 -21.65 -7.62 -13.36
C VAL A 266 -21.34 -8.31 -14.68
N GLN A 267 -20.13 -8.12 -15.21
CA GLN A 267 -19.67 -8.85 -16.39
C GLN A 267 -19.30 -10.30 -16.02
N ALA A 268 -19.68 -11.23 -16.88
CA ALA A 268 -19.42 -12.66 -16.70
C ALA A 268 -18.00 -13.03 -17.19
N ASP A 269 -16.97 -12.71 -16.40
CA ASP A 269 -15.59 -13.16 -16.68
C ASP A 269 -15.28 -14.53 -16.07
N ARG A 270 -14.49 -15.33 -16.80
CA ARG A 270 -14.27 -16.78 -16.56
C ARG A 270 -12.95 -17.13 -15.85
N ASP A 271 -12.28 -16.16 -15.24
CA ASP A 271 -10.85 -16.28 -14.93
C ASP A 271 -10.51 -17.28 -13.82
N ASN A 272 -11.36 -17.45 -12.80
CA ASN A 272 -11.05 -18.37 -11.68
C ASN A 272 -11.25 -19.87 -12.04
N ARG A 273 -12.15 -20.19 -12.98
CA ARG A 273 -12.39 -21.58 -13.42
C ARG A 273 -11.27 -22.11 -14.30
N GLU A 274 -10.54 -21.24 -15.01
CA GLU A 274 -9.45 -21.65 -15.88
C GLU A 274 -8.18 -22.00 -15.10
N HIS A 275 -7.91 -21.32 -13.98
CA HIS A 275 -6.76 -21.61 -13.14
C HIS A 275 -6.87 -22.99 -12.44
N PHE A 276 -8.06 -23.31 -11.90
CA PHE A 276 -8.30 -24.63 -11.31
C PHE A 276 -8.28 -25.75 -12.37
N LYS A 277 -8.78 -25.49 -13.58
CA LYS A 277 -8.72 -26.45 -14.70
C LYS A 277 -7.28 -26.76 -15.11
N GLN A 278 -6.39 -25.76 -15.16
CA GLN A 278 -4.98 -25.97 -15.51
C GLN A 278 -4.27 -26.90 -14.51
N LEU A 279 -4.53 -26.73 -13.21
CA LEU A 279 -3.95 -27.59 -12.16
C LEU A 279 -4.54 -29.00 -12.15
N VAL A 280 -5.84 -29.14 -12.48
CA VAL A 280 -6.49 -30.45 -12.61
C VAL A 280 -6.06 -31.19 -13.88
N ASP A 281 -5.77 -30.48 -14.97
CA ASP A 281 -5.28 -31.08 -16.21
C ASP A 281 -3.85 -31.65 -16.07
N GLU A 282 -3.08 -31.22 -15.06
CA GLU A 282 -1.77 -31.78 -14.71
C GLU A 282 -1.83 -33.07 -13.86
N LEU A 283 -3.01 -33.43 -13.33
CA LEU A 283 -3.20 -34.66 -12.54
C LEU A 283 -3.23 -35.91 -13.44
N MET A 284 -2.08 -36.57 -13.58
CA MET A 284 -1.99 -37.89 -14.23
C MET A 284 -2.35 -39.02 -13.25
N VAL A 285 -3.55 -39.59 -13.38
CA VAL A 285 -3.97 -40.77 -12.61
C VAL A 285 -3.22 -42.02 -13.12
N LYS A 286 -2.46 -42.69 -12.25
CA LYS A 286 -1.80 -43.98 -12.53
C LYS A 286 -1.94 -44.92 -11.32
N GLY A 287 -2.34 -46.16 -11.57
CA GLY A 287 -2.43 -47.23 -10.55
C GLY A 287 -3.84 -47.58 -10.12
N VAL A 288 -3.96 -48.36 -9.04
CA VAL A 288 -5.23 -48.76 -8.40
C VAL A 288 -5.39 -47.95 -7.12
N GLY A 289 -6.56 -47.36 -6.89
CA GLY A 289 -6.84 -46.58 -5.68
C GLY A 289 -7.03 -47.49 -4.46
N VAL A 290 -6.20 -47.29 -3.42
CA VAL A 290 -6.26 -48.04 -2.15
C VAL A 290 -6.78 -47.11 -1.04
N VAL A 291 -8.09 -47.12 -0.82
CA VAL A 291 -8.78 -46.18 0.09
C VAL A 291 -8.40 -46.38 1.56
N ASN A 292 -8.20 -47.63 1.99
CA ASN A 292 -7.86 -47.96 3.37
C ASN A 292 -6.54 -47.33 3.84
N GLN A 293 -5.51 -47.38 2.99
CA GLN A 293 -4.21 -46.78 3.30
C GLN A 293 -4.32 -45.26 3.29
N ALA A 294 -5.01 -44.68 2.30
CA ALA A 294 -5.22 -43.23 2.21
C ALA A 294 -5.94 -42.68 3.45
N LEU A 295 -7.03 -43.32 3.90
CA LEU A 295 -7.74 -42.92 5.12
C LEU A 295 -6.89 -43.09 6.38
N THR A 296 -6.11 -44.17 6.48
CA THR A 296 -5.22 -44.39 7.62
C THR A 296 -4.16 -43.30 7.73
N GLU A 297 -3.53 -42.95 6.61
CA GLU A 297 -2.55 -41.85 6.55
C GLU A 297 -3.22 -40.51 6.87
N ALA A 298 -4.40 -40.23 6.32
CA ALA A 298 -5.14 -39.00 6.60
C ALA A 298 -5.46 -38.83 8.10
N PHE A 299 -5.93 -39.89 8.77
CA PHE A 299 -6.14 -39.87 10.23
C PHE A 299 -4.84 -39.70 11.02
N GLN A 300 -3.73 -40.30 10.57
CA GLN A 300 -2.43 -40.12 11.22
C GLN A 300 -1.92 -38.68 11.09
N ILE A 301 -2.09 -38.06 9.93
CA ILE A 301 -1.74 -36.65 9.70
C ILE A 301 -2.58 -35.76 10.63
N LEU A 302 -3.91 -35.93 10.68
CA LEU A 302 -4.77 -35.14 11.58
C LEU A 302 -4.35 -35.28 13.04
N LYS A 303 -4.01 -36.50 13.48
CA LYS A 303 -3.53 -36.78 14.83
C LYS A 303 -2.19 -36.10 15.11
N GLN A 304 -1.23 -36.16 14.18
CA GLN A 304 0.07 -35.49 14.32
C GLN A 304 -0.10 -33.97 14.49
N PHE A 305 -0.94 -33.35 13.68
CA PHE A 305 -1.21 -31.90 13.78
C PHE A 305 -1.95 -31.52 15.06
N GLN A 306 -2.85 -32.38 15.56
CA GLN A 306 -3.53 -32.20 16.85
C GLN A 306 -2.53 -32.27 18.02
N GLU A 307 -1.64 -33.27 18.01
CA GLU A 307 -0.60 -33.43 19.05
C GLU A 307 0.43 -32.31 19.02
N ALA A 308 0.83 -31.87 17.82
CA ALA A 308 1.77 -30.76 17.63
C ALA A 308 1.15 -29.38 17.91
N ARG A 309 -0.18 -29.28 18.05
CA ARG A 309 -0.94 -28.00 18.12
C ARG A 309 -0.63 -27.06 16.94
N GLN A 310 -0.33 -27.64 15.78
CA GLN A 310 0.04 -26.91 14.56
C GLN A 310 -1.11 -26.83 13.53
N GLY A 311 -2.29 -27.39 13.84
CA GLY A 311 -3.48 -27.35 12.99
C GLY A 311 -4.64 -26.59 13.62
N SER A 312 -5.69 -26.28 12.84
CA SER A 312 -6.93 -25.74 13.39
C SER A 312 -7.59 -26.79 14.30
N LEU A 313 -7.60 -26.53 15.60
CA LEU A 313 -8.15 -27.46 16.61
C LEU A 313 -9.70 -27.43 16.65
N CYS A 314 -10.36 -26.83 15.64
CA CYS A 314 -11.82 -26.75 15.51
C CYS A 314 -12.39 -27.99 14.82
N ASN A 315 -12.70 -27.88 13.52
CA ASN A 315 -13.36 -28.92 12.74
C ASN A 315 -12.32 -29.69 11.92
N GLN A 316 -12.17 -30.98 12.23
CA GLN A 316 -11.34 -31.89 11.45
C GLN A 316 -12.22 -32.70 10.51
N ALA A 317 -11.94 -32.63 9.21
CA ALA A 317 -12.68 -33.35 8.18
C ALA A 317 -11.70 -34.01 7.19
N ILE A 318 -12.10 -35.17 6.67
CA ILE A 318 -11.43 -35.85 5.57
C ILE A 318 -12.43 -35.92 4.41
N MET A 319 -12.12 -35.26 3.29
CA MET A 319 -12.92 -35.35 2.06
C MET A 319 -12.25 -36.35 1.10
N LEU A 320 -12.98 -37.38 0.71
CA LEU A 320 -12.52 -38.38 -0.25
C LEU A 320 -13.28 -38.22 -1.57
N ILE A 321 -12.57 -37.90 -2.65
CA ILE A 321 -13.13 -37.85 -4.00
C ILE A 321 -12.77 -39.16 -4.71
N THR A 322 -13.77 -40.00 -4.96
CA THR A 322 -13.61 -41.31 -5.61
C THR A 322 -14.83 -41.63 -6.47
N ASP A 323 -14.64 -42.37 -7.56
CA ASP A 323 -15.71 -42.94 -8.40
C ASP A 323 -16.36 -44.18 -7.75
N GLY A 324 -15.76 -44.70 -6.68
CA GLY A 324 -16.29 -45.79 -5.86
C GLY A 324 -15.15 -46.58 -5.20
N ALA A 325 -15.37 -47.01 -3.96
CA ALA A 325 -14.45 -47.89 -3.25
C ALA A 325 -14.96 -49.33 -3.30
N VAL A 326 -14.14 -50.27 -3.76
CA VAL A 326 -14.45 -51.72 -3.78
C VAL A 326 -14.06 -52.39 -2.45
N GLU A 327 -13.23 -51.73 -1.64
CA GLU A 327 -12.71 -52.25 -0.37
C GLU A 327 -13.57 -51.84 0.83
N ASP A 328 -13.59 -52.68 1.85
CA ASP A 328 -14.19 -52.38 3.15
C ASP A 328 -13.24 -51.52 4.00
N TYR A 329 -13.72 -50.38 4.48
CA TYR A 329 -13.00 -49.37 5.24
C TYR A 329 -13.60 -49.10 6.62
N GLU A 330 -14.65 -49.84 7.01
CA GLU A 330 -15.25 -49.79 8.34
C GLU A 330 -14.20 -49.98 9.48
N PRO A 331 -13.20 -50.89 9.37
CA PRO A 331 -12.20 -51.08 10.41
C PRO A 331 -11.32 -49.85 10.68
N VAL A 332 -11.12 -48.98 9.67
CA VAL A 332 -10.33 -47.75 9.81
C VAL A 332 -11.11 -46.74 10.66
N PHE A 333 -12.40 -46.58 10.40
CA PHE A 333 -13.26 -45.67 11.18
C PHE A 333 -13.49 -46.17 12.61
N GLU A 334 -13.65 -47.48 12.81
CA GLU A 334 -13.73 -48.05 14.17
C GLU A 334 -12.46 -47.78 14.99
N LYS A 335 -11.29 -47.78 14.34
CA LYS A 335 -10.00 -47.55 15.00
C LYS A 335 -9.73 -46.08 15.32
N TYR A 336 -10.08 -45.17 14.41
CA TYR A 336 -9.65 -43.76 14.50
C TYR A 336 -10.78 -42.75 14.79
N ASN A 337 -12.06 -43.12 14.63
CA ASN A 337 -13.21 -42.20 14.76
C ASN A 337 -14.24 -42.63 15.84
N TRP A 338 -13.93 -43.66 16.64
CA TRP A 338 -14.76 -44.16 17.73
C TRP A 338 -14.31 -43.62 19.10
N PRO A 339 -15.21 -43.28 20.05
CA PRO A 339 -16.66 -43.47 20.09
C PRO A 339 -17.52 -42.31 19.57
N ASP A 340 -16.90 -41.17 19.22
CA ASP A 340 -17.63 -39.93 18.94
C ASP A 340 -18.40 -39.93 17.62
N ARG A 341 -18.14 -40.90 16.71
CA ARG A 341 -18.92 -41.17 15.48
C ARG A 341 -19.30 -39.90 14.70
N LYS A 342 -18.35 -38.99 14.47
CA LYS A 342 -18.64 -37.72 13.77
C LYS A 342 -18.96 -37.89 12.27
N ILE A 343 -18.64 -39.05 11.68
CA ILE A 343 -18.94 -39.39 10.29
C ILE A 343 -19.35 -40.87 10.27
N SER A 344 -20.57 -41.17 9.82
CA SER A 344 -21.22 -42.47 10.00
C SER A 344 -21.24 -43.39 8.77
N THR A 345 -21.32 -42.88 7.53
CA THR A 345 -21.40 -43.73 6.32
C THR A 345 -20.82 -43.08 5.05
N LEU A 346 -20.51 -43.88 4.02
CA LEU A 346 -20.13 -43.37 2.69
C LEU A 346 -21.29 -42.65 1.97
N ALA A 347 -22.54 -42.96 2.32
CA ALA A 347 -23.72 -42.26 1.85
C ALA A 347 -23.76 -40.80 2.34
N ASP A 348 -23.29 -40.54 3.57
CA ASP A 348 -23.10 -39.17 4.10
C ASP A 348 -21.98 -38.41 3.35
N ALA A 349 -21.08 -39.09 2.65
CA ALA A 349 -19.98 -38.47 1.89
C ALA A 349 -20.30 -38.26 0.41
N GLN A 350 -21.12 -39.14 -0.20
CA GLN A 350 -21.48 -39.07 -1.63
C GLN A 350 -22.46 -37.95 -1.96
N GLU A 351 -23.28 -37.48 -1.02
CA GLU A 351 -24.28 -36.43 -1.26
C GLU A 351 -23.74 -35.01 -0.99
N ASN A 352 -22.53 -34.85 -0.42
CA ASN A 352 -22.17 -33.66 0.35
C ASN A 352 -20.89 -32.91 -0.07
N VAL A 353 -20.30 -33.14 -1.24
CA VAL A 353 -19.14 -32.32 -1.67
C VAL A 353 -19.53 -30.84 -1.87
N MET A 354 -20.79 -30.56 -2.20
CA MET A 354 -21.33 -29.20 -2.33
C MET A 354 -22.08 -28.71 -1.06
N GLU A 355 -22.59 -29.61 -0.22
CA GLU A 355 -23.40 -29.26 0.98
C GLU A 355 -22.66 -29.44 2.33
N TYR A 356 -21.36 -29.78 2.34
CA TYR A 356 -20.61 -29.98 3.59
C TYR A 356 -20.70 -28.80 4.57
N LEU A 357 -20.84 -27.56 4.05
CA LEU A 357 -21.06 -26.36 4.87
C LEU A 357 -22.36 -26.42 5.67
N HIS A 358 -23.42 -27.00 5.11
CA HIS A 358 -24.67 -27.22 5.85
C HIS A 358 -24.48 -28.19 7.00
N VAL A 359 -23.63 -29.20 6.86
CA VAL A 359 -23.36 -30.17 7.94
C VAL A 359 -22.49 -29.54 9.03
N LEU A 360 -21.43 -28.82 8.65
CA LEU A 360 -20.50 -28.17 9.59
C LEU A 360 -21.15 -27.01 10.36
N SER A 361 -22.16 -26.35 9.79
CA SER A 361 -22.86 -25.23 10.43
C SER A 361 -23.92 -25.67 11.44
N ARG A 362 -24.42 -26.92 11.40
CA ARG A 362 -25.49 -27.39 12.32
C ARG A 362 -25.22 -27.13 13.79
N PRO A 363 -24.02 -27.41 14.35
CA PRO A 363 -23.74 -27.12 15.75
C PRO A 363 -23.83 -25.61 16.08
N MET A 364 -23.36 -24.76 15.17
CA MET A 364 -23.45 -23.30 15.32
C MET A 364 -24.92 -22.84 15.31
N VAL A 365 -25.72 -23.39 14.40
CA VAL A 365 -27.16 -23.06 14.30
C VAL A 365 -27.91 -23.48 15.56
N ILE A 366 -27.63 -24.67 16.10
CA ILE A 366 -28.28 -25.18 17.30
C ILE A 366 -27.93 -24.33 18.52
N ASN A 367 -26.68 -23.88 18.62
CA ASN A 367 -26.23 -22.98 19.69
C ASN A 367 -26.71 -21.53 19.51
N HIS A 368 -27.33 -21.20 18.36
CA HIS A 368 -27.73 -19.84 17.97
C HIS A 368 -26.55 -18.87 18.05
N ASP A 369 -25.38 -19.32 17.59
CA ASP A 369 -24.15 -18.56 17.67
C ASP A 369 -23.96 -17.72 16.40
N HIS A 370 -24.20 -16.43 16.50
CA HIS A 370 -23.98 -15.46 15.42
C HIS A 370 -22.56 -14.91 15.49
N ASP A 371 -21.58 -15.82 15.34
CA ASP A 371 -20.17 -15.45 15.33
C ASP A 371 -19.85 -14.48 14.19
N ILE A 372 -19.22 -13.36 14.56
CA ILE A 372 -18.74 -12.37 13.61
C ILE A 372 -17.39 -12.83 13.09
N THR A 373 -17.26 -12.93 11.77
CA THR A 373 -15.99 -13.26 11.11
C THR A 373 -15.53 -12.12 10.23
N TRP A 374 -14.22 -11.86 10.21
CA TRP A 374 -13.59 -10.90 9.32
C TRP A 374 -12.72 -11.62 8.28
N THR A 375 -12.78 -11.17 7.04
CA THR A 375 -11.90 -11.70 5.98
C THR A 375 -10.54 -11.01 5.98
N GLU A 376 -9.53 -11.69 5.44
CA GLU A 376 -8.24 -11.07 5.10
C GLU A 376 -8.42 -10.00 4.02
N ALA A 377 -7.37 -9.21 3.76
CA ALA A 377 -7.42 -8.20 2.72
C ALA A 377 -7.57 -8.88 1.34
N TYR A 378 -8.60 -8.48 0.61
CA TYR A 378 -8.82 -8.94 -0.76
C TYR A 378 -9.17 -7.76 -1.69
N MET A 379 -8.98 -7.97 -2.98
CA MET A 379 -9.37 -7.01 -4.02
C MET A 379 -10.76 -7.31 -4.52
N ASP A 380 -11.57 -6.27 -4.71
CA ASP A 380 -12.85 -6.43 -5.37
C ASP A 380 -12.67 -6.85 -6.84
N SER A 381 -13.12 -8.06 -7.14
CA SER A 381 -13.18 -8.61 -8.50
C SER A 381 -13.88 -7.69 -9.52
N LYS A 382 -14.75 -6.79 -9.08
CA LYS A 382 -15.54 -5.88 -9.93
C LYS A 382 -14.77 -4.60 -10.31
N LEU A 383 -13.71 -4.27 -9.58
CA LEU A 383 -12.91 -3.05 -9.76
C LEU A 383 -11.75 -3.21 -10.75
N PHE A 384 -11.56 -4.38 -11.37
CA PHE A 384 -10.47 -4.62 -12.33
C PHE A 384 -10.67 -3.97 -13.71
N THR A 385 -11.77 -3.24 -13.93
CA THR A 385 -12.06 -2.61 -15.23
C THR A 385 -11.26 -1.32 -15.48
N SER A 386 -10.72 -0.67 -14.44
CA SER A 386 -9.81 0.48 -14.60
C SER A 386 -8.60 0.46 -13.64
N GLN A 387 -7.52 1.11 -14.06
CA GLN A 387 -6.21 1.10 -13.40
C GLN A 387 -6.24 1.68 -11.97
N ALA A 388 -7.08 2.69 -11.70
CA ALA A 388 -7.21 3.32 -10.38
C ALA A 388 -8.11 2.55 -9.41
N GLN A 389 -9.08 1.78 -9.94
CA GLN A 389 -10.06 1.03 -9.15
C GLN A 389 -9.47 -0.27 -8.57
N SER A 390 -8.54 -0.92 -9.28
CA SER A 390 -7.88 -2.17 -8.85
C SER A 390 -7.02 -2.07 -7.58
N LEU A 391 -6.81 -0.86 -7.05
CA LEU A 391 -5.93 -0.57 -5.91
C LEU A 391 -6.65 -0.56 -4.55
N MET A 392 -7.98 -0.67 -4.51
CA MET A 392 -8.72 -0.69 -3.25
C MET A 392 -8.78 -2.10 -2.66
N LEU A 393 -8.00 -2.31 -1.61
CA LEU A 393 -8.13 -3.49 -0.75
C LEU A 393 -9.34 -3.32 0.18
N LEU A 394 -10.09 -4.41 0.34
CA LEU A 394 -11.27 -4.51 1.18
C LEU A 394 -11.07 -5.60 2.24
N THR A 395 -11.81 -5.47 3.34
CA THR A 395 -12.10 -6.57 4.27
C THR A 395 -13.60 -6.63 4.47
N THR A 396 -14.14 -7.81 4.72
CA THR A 396 -15.57 -8.04 4.91
C THR A 396 -15.81 -8.45 6.35
N VAL A 397 -16.81 -7.82 6.98
CA VAL A 397 -17.46 -8.41 8.16
C VAL A 397 -18.61 -9.30 7.70
N ALA A 398 -18.61 -10.55 8.14
CA ALA A 398 -19.60 -11.56 7.76
C ALA A 398 -20.27 -12.18 8.99
N MET A 399 -21.57 -12.47 8.86
CA MET A 399 -22.36 -13.17 9.87
C MET A 399 -23.30 -14.19 9.22
N PRO A 400 -23.44 -15.40 9.80
CA PRO A 400 -24.36 -16.41 9.29
C PRO A 400 -25.82 -16.04 9.60
N VAL A 401 -26.74 -16.48 8.73
CA VAL A 401 -28.18 -16.31 8.89
C VAL A 401 -28.85 -17.66 9.05
N PHE A 402 -29.68 -17.81 10.08
CA PHE A 402 -30.30 -19.08 10.42
C PHE A 402 -31.81 -19.06 10.32
N SER A 403 -32.41 -20.20 9.93
CA SER A 403 -33.87 -20.31 9.94
C SER A 403 -34.38 -20.41 11.39
N LYS A 404 -35.29 -19.51 11.77
CA LYS A 404 -35.94 -19.48 13.09
C LYS A 404 -37.27 -20.26 13.14
N LYS A 405 -37.66 -20.93 12.05
CA LYS A 405 -38.91 -21.70 11.99
C LYS A 405 -38.86 -22.87 12.97
N ASN A 406 -39.95 -23.10 13.70
CA ASN A 406 -40.02 -24.15 14.73
C ASN A 406 -39.74 -25.56 14.18
N GLU A 407 -40.11 -25.82 12.92
CA GLU A 407 -39.95 -27.11 12.24
C GLU A 407 -38.48 -27.38 11.83
N THR A 408 -37.73 -26.33 11.51
CA THR A 408 -36.34 -26.41 11.02
C THR A 408 -35.32 -26.18 12.12
N ARG A 409 -35.74 -25.70 13.29
CA ARG A 409 -34.88 -25.37 14.44
C ARG A 409 -34.04 -26.53 14.94
N SER A 410 -34.54 -27.77 14.88
CA SER A 410 -33.78 -28.97 15.24
C SER A 410 -32.82 -29.46 14.16
N HIS A 411 -33.03 -29.05 12.90
CA HIS A 411 -32.21 -29.44 11.75
C HIS A 411 -31.02 -28.51 11.52
N GLY A 412 -31.04 -27.31 12.11
CA GLY A 412 -29.93 -26.38 12.04
C GLY A 412 -29.69 -25.83 10.63
N ILE A 413 -30.73 -25.26 10.01
CA ILE A 413 -30.65 -24.79 8.61
C ILE A 413 -29.97 -23.42 8.51
N LEU A 414 -28.87 -23.39 7.76
CA LEU A 414 -28.20 -22.17 7.28
C LEU A 414 -28.95 -21.61 6.06
N LEU A 415 -29.52 -20.41 6.19
CA LEU A 415 -30.15 -19.70 5.08
C LEU A 415 -29.13 -19.02 4.17
N GLY A 416 -27.99 -18.62 4.73
CA GLY A 416 -26.96 -17.92 4.00
C GLY A 416 -25.99 -17.18 4.90
N VAL A 417 -25.22 -16.29 4.30
CA VAL A 417 -24.28 -15.40 4.98
C VAL A 417 -24.56 -13.97 4.52
N VAL A 418 -24.69 -13.06 5.48
CA VAL A 418 -24.72 -11.62 5.22
C VAL A 418 -23.31 -11.08 5.41
N GLY A 419 -22.90 -10.16 4.54
CA GLY A 419 -21.65 -9.44 4.72
C GLY A 419 -21.74 -7.98 4.30
N SER A 420 -20.81 -7.20 4.83
CA SER A 420 -20.57 -5.84 4.35
C SER A 420 -19.08 -5.56 4.26
N ASP A 421 -18.70 -4.88 3.18
CA ASP A 421 -17.33 -4.57 2.84
C ASP A 421 -16.88 -3.24 3.46
N VAL A 422 -15.64 -3.27 3.93
CA VAL A 422 -14.92 -2.16 4.53
C VAL A 422 -13.71 -1.86 3.64
N ALA A 423 -13.72 -0.70 3.00
CA ALA A 423 -12.55 -0.23 2.28
C ALA A 423 -11.44 0.10 3.28
N LEU A 424 -10.30 -0.57 3.15
CA LEU A 424 -9.16 -0.35 4.04
C LEU A 424 -8.61 1.06 3.93
N ARG A 425 -8.76 1.68 2.76
CA ARG A 425 -8.48 3.10 2.54
C ARG A 425 -9.22 3.99 3.53
N GLU A 426 -10.50 3.71 3.80
CA GLU A 426 -11.33 4.50 4.72
C GLU A 426 -10.89 4.35 6.17
N LEU A 427 -10.40 3.17 6.56
CA LEU A 427 -9.79 2.98 7.87
C LEU A 427 -8.49 3.77 8.00
N MET A 428 -7.62 3.72 6.98
CA MET A 428 -6.35 4.43 7.02
C MET A 428 -6.50 5.95 7.04
N LYS A 429 -7.61 6.51 6.55
CA LYS A 429 -7.94 7.94 6.70
C LYS A 429 -8.03 8.37 8.17
N LEU A 430 -8.38 7.46 9.09
CA LEU A 430 -8.45 7.74 10.54
C LEU A 430 -7.07 7.87 11.19
N ALA A 431 -6.01 7.35 10.54
CA ALA A 431 -4.62 7.46 10.99
C ALA A 431 -3.77 8.26 9.98
N PRO A 432 -4.05 9.57 9.80
CA PRO A 432 -3.47 10.33 8.71
C PRO A 432 -1.98 10.65 8.93
N ARG A 433 -1.22 10.68 7.83
CA ARG A 433 0.25 10.83 7.85
C ARG A 433 0.74 12.12 8.47
N TYR A 434 0.04 13.23 8.28
CA TYR A 434 0.47 14.51 8.84
C TYR A 434 0.55 14.46 10.38
N LYS A 435 -0.21 13.59 11.06
CA LYS A 435 -0.13 13.38 12.52
C LYS A 435 1.06 12.50 12.95
N LEU A 436 1.59 11.67 12.05
CA LEU A 436 2.66 10.70 12.30
C LEU A 436 4.06 11.23 11.95
N GLY A 437 4.15 12.35 11.22
CA GLY A 437 5.40 12.92 10.75
C GLY A 437 5.78 12.44 9.35
N VAL A 438 6.98 12.84 8.91
CA VAL A 438 7.41 12.73 7.50
C VAL A 438 7.59 11.28 7.06
N HIS A 439 8.18 10.47 7.93
CA HIS A 439 8.44 9.04 7.70
C HIS A 439 7.47 8.14 8.45
N GLY A 440 6.72 8.68 9.43
CA GLY A 440 5.83 7.88 10.26
C GLY A 440 4.61 7.38 9.51
N TYR A 441 4.25 6.11 9.72
CA TYR A 441 3.13 5.43 9.07
C TYR A 441 2.32 4.61 10.06
N ALA A 442 1.08 4.32 9.68
CA ALA A 442 0.26 3.32 10.34
C ALA A 442 0.12 2.10 9.45
N PHE A 443 -0.06 0.94 10.07
CA PHE A 443 -0.31 -0.33 9.40
C PHE A 443 -1.30 -1.17 10.20
N LEU A 444 -2.01 -2.06 9.52
CA LEU A 444 -3.02 -2.95 10.12
C LEU A 444 -2.64 -4.40 9.89
N ASN A 445 -2.71 -5.21 10.93
CA ASN A 445 -2.41 -6.64 10.88
C ASN A 445 -3.60 -7.46 11.36
N THR A 446 -3.73 -8.67 10.81
CA THR A 446 -4.64 -9.69 11.33
C THR A 446 -4.01 -10.43 12.51
N ASN A 447 -4.83 -11.16 13.27
CA ASN A 447 -4.40 -12.08 14.32
C ASN A 447 -3.49 -13.23 13.83
N ASN A 448 -3.44 -13.47 12.51
CA ASN A 448 -2.54 -14.44 11.88
C ASN A 448 -1.18 -13.83 11.49
N GLY A 449 -0.99 -12.52 11.68
CA GLY A 449 0.23 -11.80 11.29
C GLY A 449 0.24 -11.29 9.84
N TYR A 450 -0.83 -11.51 9.07
CA TYR A 450 -0.92 -10.97 7.72
C TYR A 450 -1.25 -9.48 7.72
N ILE A 451 -0.59 -8.74 6.83
CA ILE A 451 -0.83 -7.33 6.59
C ILE A 451 -2.19 -7.16 5.93
N LEU A 452 -3.06 -6.41 6.61
CA LEU A 452 -4.32 -5.94 6.06
C LEU A 452 -4.06 -4.69 5.20
N SER A 453 -3.34 -3.71 5.77
CA SER A 453 -2.98 -2.47 5.07
C SER A 453 -1.59 -2.01 5.48
N HIS A 454 -0.74 -1.69 4.50
CA HIS A 454 0.56 -1.10 4.71
C HIS A 454 0.93 -0.19 3.52
N PRO A 455 1.58 0.97 3.75
CA PRO A 455 1.92 1.93 2.70
C PRO A 455 2.81 1.38 1.59
N ASP A 456 3.66 0.40 1.90
CA ASP A 456 4.54 -0.28 0.96
C ASP A 456 3.98 -1.60 0.42
N LEU A 457 2.76 -1.99 0.83
CA LEU A 457 2.08 -3.14 0.26
C LEU A 457 1.80 -2.85 -1.22
N ARG A 458 2.35 -3.69 -2.11
CA ARG A 458 2.15 -3.60 -3.56
C ARG A 458 1.50 -4.90 -4.03
N PRO A 459 0.16 -4.98 -3.99
CA PRO A 459 -0.55 -6.23 -4.24
C PRO A 459 -0.71 -6.54 -5.74
N LEU A 460 -0.46 -5.57 -6.62
CA LEU A 460 -0.48 -5.75 -8.07
C LEU A 460 0.94 -5.79 -8.66
N TYR A 461 1.10 -6.48 -9.79
CA TYR A 461 2.27 -6.41 -10.66
C TYR A 461 1.84 -6.11 -12.10
N ARG A 462 2.75 -5.52 -12.89
CA ARG A 462 2.50 -5.16 -14.29
C ARG A 462 2.89 -6.32 -15.21
N ASP A 463 1.93 -6.82 -15.98
CA ASP A 463 2.12 -7.84 -17.02
C ASP A 463 1.73 -7.24 -18.38
N GLY A 464 2.73 -6.71 -19.08
CA GLY A 464 2.52 -5.92 -20.30
C GLY A 464 1.75 -4.62 -20.03
N LYS A 465 0.56 -4.46 -20.64
CA LYS A 465 -0.34 -3.31 -20.43
C LYS A 465 -1.41 -3.55 -19.36
N LYS A 466 -1.49 -4.76 -18.79
CA LYS A 466 -2.50 -5.11 -17.77
C LYS A 466 -1.83 -5.20 -16.40
N LEU A 467 -2.51 -4.70 -15.37
CA LEU A 467 -2.16 -4.99 -13.98
C LEU A 467 -2.81 -6.30 -13.58
N LYS A 468 -2.08 -7.14 -12.85
CA LYS A 468 -2.58 -8.40 -12.30
C LYS A 468 -2.24 -8.49 -10.80
N PRO A 469 -3.10 -9.11 -9.99
CA PRO A 469 -2.78 -9.37 -8.59
C PRO A 469 -1.60 -10.34 -8.48
N LYS A 470 -0.68 -10.07 -7.55
CA LYS A 470 0.42 -10.99 -7.22
C LYS A 470 -0.16 -12.27 -6.60
N PRO A 471 0.46 -13.45 -6.85
CA PRO A 471 0.11 -14.65 -6.10
C PRO A 471 0.25 -14.39 -4.59
N ASN A 472 -0.73 -14.83 -3.79
CA ASN A 472 -0.74 -14.72 -2.33
C ASN A 472 -0.62 -13.29 -1.78
N TYR A 473 -1.09 -12.27 -2.51
CA TYR A 473 -1.05 -10.87 -2.04
C TYR A 473 -1.79 -10.62 -0.71
N ASN A 474 -2.70 -11.52 -0.33
CA ASN A 474 -3.50 -11.48 0.91
C ASN A 474 -2.79 -12.15 2.11
N SER A 475 -1.68 -12.84 1.89
CA SER A 475 -0.95 -13.61 2.92
C SER A 475 0.49 -13.11 3.07
N VAL A 476 0.66 -11.78 3.06
CA VAL A 476 1.95 -11.10 3.17
C VAL A 476 2.18 -10.70 4.62
N ASP A 477 3.35 -11.02 5.18
CA ASP A 477 3.77 -10.60 6.53
C ASP A 477 4.55 -9.27 6.50
N LEU A 478 4.63 -8.59 7.64
CA LEU A 478 5.36 -7.34 7.83
C LEU A 478 6.82 -7.45 7.38
N SER A 479 7.47 -8.59 7.64
CA SER A 479 8.87 -8.81 7.25
C SER A 479 9.07 -8.81 5.73
N GLU A 480 8.09 -9.27 4.95
CA GLU A 480 8.15 -9.26 3.49
C GLU A 480 7.92 -7.86 2.93
N VAL A 481 7.06 -7.06 3.56
CA VAL A 481 6.77 -5.69 3.12
C VAL A 481 7.91 -4.73 3.45
N GLU A 482 8.51 -4.84 4.64
CA GLU A 482 9.57 -3.93 5.08
C GLU A 482 10.98 -4.35 4.62
N TRP A 483 11.24 -5.64 4.40
CA TRP A 483 12.60 -6.15 4.17
C TRP A 483 12.90 -6.56 2.72
N GLU A 484 11.91 -6.65 1.81
CA GLU A 484 12.18 -7.17 0.47
C GLU A 484 12.64 -6.10 -0.54
N ASP A 485 13.96 -6.03 -0.78
CA ASP A 485 14.54 -5.40 -1.98
C ASP A 485 15.44 -6.39 -2.73
N ARG A 486 14.90 -7.00 -3.80
CA ARG A 486 15.67 -7.74 -4.82
C ARG A 486 16.03 -6.88 -6.04
N ALA A 487 15.74 -5.58 -6.01
CA ALA A 487 16.03 -4.66 -7.11
C ALA A 487 17.37 -3.95 -6.86
N GLU A 488 18.36 -4.20 -7.70
CA GLU A 488 19.73 -3.66 -7.59
C GLU A 488 19.85 -2.13 -7.79
N THR A 489 18.73 -1.40 -7.98
CA THR A 489 18.74 0.01 -8.42
C THR A 489 17.88 0.96 -7.56
N LYS A 490 17.92 0.84 -6.23
CA LYS A 490 17.25 1.80 -5.31
C LYS A 490 18.24 2.45 -4.35
N ARG A 491 17.97 3.72 -4.00
CA ARG A 491 18.69 4.46 -2.95
C ARG A 491 18.18 4.01 -1.58
N VAL A 492 19.10 3.72 -0.66
CA VAL A 492 18.77 3.24 0.69
C VAL A 492 18.81 4.41 1.66
N LEU A 493 17.85 4.46 2.56
CA LEU A 493 17.77 5.45 3.62
C LEU A 493 17.77 4.71 4.96
N PHE A 494 18.69 5.07 5.84
CA PHE A 494 18.80 4.45 7.16
C PHE A 494 17.93 5.23 8.15
N LEU A 495 16.83 4.60 8.58
CA LEU A 495 15.90 5.17 9.55
C LEU A 495 15.96 4.39 10.87
N THR A 496 15.80 5.10 11.99
CA THR A 496 15.56 4.49 13.30
C THR A 496 14.11 4.75 13.68
N ASN A 497 13.33 3.68 13.78
CA ASN A 497 11.88 3.76 14.00
C ASN A 497 11.50 3.17 15.37
N ASP A 498 10.55 3.82 16.02
CA ASP A 498 9.86 3.31 17.21
C ASP A 498 8.46 2.83 16.81
N TYR A 499 8.14 1.58 17.17
CA TYR A 499 6.89 0.92 16.84
C TYR A 499 5.97 0.90 18.06
N PHE A 500 4.75 1.39 17.88
CA PHE A 500 3.67 1.39 18.86
C PHE A 500 2.54 0.55 18.32
N PHE A 501 1.95 -0.33 19.12
CA PHE A 501 0.87 -1.20 18.65
C PHE A 501 -0.19 -1.40 19.73
N THR A 502 -1.42 -1.64 19.29
CA THR A 502 -2.57 -1.98 20.13
C THR A 502 -3.54 -2.86 19.36
N ASP A 503 -4.38 -3.61 20.06
CA ASP A 503 -5.53 -4.28 19.46
C ASP A 503 -6.67 -3.30 19.18
N ILE A 504 -7.43 -3.57 18.13
CA ILE A 504 -8.71 -2.91 17.88
C ILE A 504 -9.79 -3.79 18.50
N SER A 505 -10.38 -3.32 19.60
CA SER A 505 -11.36 -4.09 20.37
C SER A 505 -12.53 -4.57 19.51
N ASP A 506 -13.08 -5.74 19.87
CA ASP A 506 -14.15 -6.44 19.14
C ASP A 506 -13.81 -6.84 17.70
N THR A 507 -12.53 -6.85 17.32
CA THR A 507 -12.06 -7.30 16.00
C THR A 507 -10.80 -8.16 16.13
N PRO A 508 -10.46 -8.98 15.11
CA PRO A 508 -9.20 -9.74 15.10
C PRO A 508 -8.01 -8.89 14.63
N PHE A 509 -8.15 -7.57 14.55
CA PHE A 509 -7.15 -6.68 13.97
C PHE A 509 -6.30 -6.00 15.04
N SER A 510 -5.05 -5.72 14.68
CA SER A 510 -4.14 -4.90 15.48
C SER A 510 -3.65 -3.73 14.65
N LEU A 511 -3.57 -2.56 15.28
CA LEU A 511 -3.05 -1.33 14.70
C LEU A 511 -1.61 -1.14 15.15
N GLY A 512 -0.72 -0.91 14.19
CA GLY A 512 0.64 -0.45 14.40
C GLY A 512 0.81 0.99 13.93
N VAL A 513 1.54 1.78 14.70
CA VAL A 513 1.99 3.12 14.36
C VAL A 513 3.50 3.17 14.50
N VAL A 514 4.17 3.67 13.48
CA VAL A 514 5.62 3.79 13.40
C VAL A 514 5.97 5.26 13.38
N LEU A 515 6.84 5.68 14.31
CA LEU A 515 7.38 7.04 14.35
C LEU A 515 8.90 6.96 14.16
N SER A 516 9.44 7.77 13.26
CA SER A 516 10.88 7.87 13.05
C SER A 516 11.51 8.83 14.05
N ARG A 517 12.61 8.42 14.68
CA ARG A 517 13.32 9.24 15.66
C ARG A 517 13.91 10.49 15.03
N GLY A 518 13.87 11.59 15.76
CA GLY A 518 14.27 12.92 15.30
C GLY A 518 13.25 13.59 14.38
N HIS A 519 12.81 12.91 13.32
CA HIS A 519 12.01 13.49 12.24
C HIS A 519 10.55 13.02 12.31
N GLY A 520 9.76 13.70 13.15
CA GLY A 520 8.37 13.35 13.43
C GLY A 520 8.01 13.35 14.92
N GLU A 521 9.03 13.38 15.80
CA GLU A 521 8.85 13.54 17.25
C GLU A 521 8.24 14.89 17.62
N TYR A 522 8.47 15.91 16.79
CA TYR A 522 8.05 17.28 17.06
C TYR A 522 7.26 17.85 15.90
N ILE A 523 6.09 18.40 16.22
CA ILE A 523 5.21 19.10 15.29
C ILE A 523 5.29 20.60 15.58
N LEU A 524 5.50 21.38 14.53
CA LEU A 524 5.41 22.83 14.59
C LEU A 524 3.94 23.24 14.44
N LEU A 525 3.44 23.97 15.44
CA LEU A 525 2.11 24.57 15.41
C LEU A 525 2.27 26.09 15.48
N GLY A 526 1.40 26.83 14.80
CA GLY A 526 1.31 28.27 14.99
C GLY A 526 -0.09 28.75 14.71
N ASN A 527 -0.29 30.06 14.81
CA ASN A 527 -1.59 30.67 14.58
C ASN A 527 -1.42 31.96 13.76
N THR A 528 -2.43 32.25 12.95
CA THR A 528 -2.52 33.45 12.13
C THR A 528 -3.96 33.94 12.09
N THR A 529 -4.19 35.14 11.58
CA THR A 529 -5.55 35.64 11.34
C THR A 529 -6.16 34.95 10.12
N VAL A 530 -7.48 34.73 10.15
CA VAL A 530 -8.18 34.05 9.04
C VAL A 530 -8.12 34.89 7.77
N GLU A 531 -8.21 36.21 7.91
CA GLU A 531 -8.19 37.15 6.80
C GLU A 531 -6.85 37.16 6.06
N GLU A 532 -5.73 37.22 6.80
CA GLU A 532 -4.38 37.18 6.20
C GLU A 532 -4.11 35.80 5.58
N GLY A 533 -4.42 34.72 6.31
CA GLY A 533 -4.20 33.36 5.82
C GLY A 533 -5.00 33.04 4.56
N LEU A 534 -6.28 33.44 4.52
CA LEU A 534 -7.14 33.19 3.37
C LEU A 534 -6.72 34.00 2.14
N HIS A 535 -6.23 35.23 2.35
CA HIS A 535 -5.70 36.05 1.25
C HIS A 535 -4.53 35.37 0.54
N ASP A 536 -3.57 34.86 1.31
CA ASP A 536 -2.36 34.21 0.76
C ASP A 536 -2.64 32.79 0.26
N LEU A 537 -3.60 32.07 0.86
CA LEU A 537 -3.98 30.71 0.45
C LEU A 537 -4.66 30.67 -0.92
N LEU A 538 -5.42 31.72 -1.27
CA LEU A 538 -6.15 31.80 -2.55
C LEU A 538 -5.27 32.26 -3.72
N HIS A 539 -3.96 32.39 -3.52
CA HIS A 539 -3.03 32.77 -4.57
C HIS A 539 -2.83 31.63 -5.60
N PRO A 540 -2.79 31.91 -6.92
CA PRO A 540 -2.75 30.87 -7.96
C PRO A 540 -1.46 30.05 -8.07
N ASP A 541 -0.37 30.44 -7.40
CA ASP A 541 0.91 29.70 -7.37
C ASP A 541 0.92 28.56 -6.34
N LEU A 542 -0.15 28.46 -5.53
CA LEU A 542 -0.29 27.54 -4.42
C LEU A 542 -1.25 26.41 -4.78
N THR A 543 -0.83 25.20 -4.43
CA THR A 543 -1.61 23.97 -4.56
C THR A 543 -1.68 23.28 -3.21
N LEU A 544 -2.88 22.82 -2.85
CA LEU A 544 -3.11 22.09 -1.60
C LEU A 544 -3.16 20.59 -1.89
N ALA A 545 -2.63 19.77 -0.99
CA ALA A 545 -2.66 18.31 -1.12
C ALA A 545 -4.12 17.81 -1.19
N SER A 546 -4.55 17.35 -2.37
CA SER A 546 -5.94 16.95 -2.62
C SER A 546 -6.37 15.70 -1.86
N ASP A 547 -5.41 14.84 -1.53
CA ASP A 547 -5.62 13.57 -0.84
C ASP A 547 -5.73 13.73 0.69
N TRP A 548 -5.42 14.90 1.21
CA TRP A 548 -5.49 15.18 2.64
C TRP A 548 -6.89 15.62 3.01
N ILE A 549 -7.35 15.17 4.18
CA ILE A 549 -8.69 15.45 4.67
C ILE A 549 -8.58 16.61 5.64
N TYR A 550 -8.75 17.82 5.13
CA TYR A 550 -8.89 19.04 5.93
C TYR A 550 -10.33 19.18 6.41
N CYS A 551 -11.27 18.88 5.52
CA CYS A 551 -12.70 18.86 5.78
C CYS A 551 -13.31 17.55 5.27
N ILE A 552 -14.26 17.02 6.03
CA ILE A 552 -15.02 15.83 5.67
C ILE A 552 -16.02 16.23 4.58
N THR A 553 -15.80 15.78 3.35
CA THR A 553 -16.67 16.09 2.20
C THR A 553 -17.30 14.86 1.56
N ASP A 554 -16.94 13.65 2.02
CA ASP A 554 -17.38 12.38 1.44
C ASP A 554 -18.72 11.87 1.99
N ILE A 555 -19.18 12.41 3.12
CA ILE A 555 -20.46 12.03 3.74
C ILE A 555 -21.65 12.68 3.03
N ASP A 556 -21.68 14.02 2.93
CA ASP A 556 -22.79 14.76 2.34
C ASP A 556 -22.67 14.83 0.79
N PRO A 557 -23.68 14.38 0.02
CA PRO A 557 -23.72 14.52 -1.43
C PRO A 557 -23.49 15.94 -1.98
N ASP A 558 -23.87 16.98 -1.23
CA ASP A 558 -23.66 18.38 -1.62
C ASP A 558 -22.22 18.83 -1.36
N HIS A 559 -21.56 18.31 -0.32
CA HIS A 559 -20.15 18.58 -0.05
C HIS A 559 -19.21 17.81 -0.98
N ARG A 560 -19.61 16.65 -1.51
CA ARG A 560 -18.80 15.83 -2.44
C ARG A 560 -18.33 16.56 -3.70
N LYS A 561 -19.03 17.64 -4.08
CA LYS A 561 -18.69 18.46 -5.25
C LYS A 561 -17.59 19.49 -4.96
N LEU A 562 -17.26 19.70 -3.69
CA LEU A 562 -16.28 20.68 -3.26
C LEU A 562 -14.88 20.07 -3.29
N SER A 563 -13.93 20.85 -3.80
CA SER A 563 -12.51 20.61 -3.53
C SER A 563 -12.22 20.86 -2.04
N GLN A 564 -11.15 20.25 -1.52
CA GLN A 564 -10.71 20.49 -0.14
C GLN A 564 -10.42 21.98 0.11
N LEU A 565 -9.89 22.70 -0.87
CA LEU A 565 -9.67 24.15 -0.76
C LEU A 565 -11.01 24.89 -0.63
N GLU A 566 -12.01 24.61 -1.47
CA GLU A 566 -13.33 25.24 -1.37
C GLU A 566 -14.03 24.91 -0.05
N ALA A 567 -13.88 23.68 0.45
CA ALA A 567 -14.40 23.27 1.74
C ALA A 567 -13.78 24.09 2.89
N ILE A 568 -12.45 24.26 2.89
CA ILE A 568 -11.76 25.13 3.87
C ILE A 568 -12.28 26.57 3.79
N VAL A 569 -12.45 27.11 2.58
CA VAL A 569 -12.94 28.49 2.40
C VAL A 569 -14.32 28.65 3.04
N ARG A 570 -15.26 27.74 2.76
CA ARG A 570 -16.63 27.79 3.32
C ARG A 570 -16.67 27.63 4.82
N PHE A 571 -15.82 26.73 5.36
CA PHE A 571 -15.66 26.55 6.79
C PHE A 571 -15.16 27.84 7.47
N LEU A 572 -14.13 28.48 6.91
CA LEU A 572 -13.55 29.69 7.45
C LEU A 572 -14.45 30.93 7.32
N THR A 573 -15.24 31.04 6.25
CA THR A 573 -16.20 32.14 6.05
C THR A 573 -17.50 31.95 6.83
N GLY A 574 -17.74 30.75 7.38
CA GLY A 574 -18.99 30.41 8.08
C GLY A 574 -20.20 30.31 7.14
N GLU A 575 -19.96 30.07 5.84
CA GLU A 575 -21.02 29.88 4.85
C GLU A 575 -21.80 28.58 5.05
N ASP A 576 -21.12 27.54 5.57
CA ASP A 576 -21.69 26.22 5.78
C ASP A 576 -21.35 25.71 7.21
N PRO A 577 -22.30 25.76 8.15
CA PRO A 577 -22.06 25.34 9.54
C PRO A 577 -22.06 23.82 9.71
N ASP A 578 -22.54 23.06 8.73
CA ASP A 578 -22.66 21.59 8.81
C ASP A 578 -21.36 20.91 8.33
N LEU A 579 -20.40 21.67 7.79
CA LEU A 579 -19.12 21.17 7.33
C LEU A 579 -18.12 20.97 8.48
N GLU A 580 -17.72 19.72 8.71
CA GLU A 580 -16.76 19.35 9.76
C GLU A 580 -15.32 19.36 9.23
N CYS A 581 -14.42 20.14 9.86
CA CYS A 581 -13.01 20.27 9.46
C CYS A 581 -12.05 20.09 10.66
N ASP A 582 -10.82 19.63 10.38
CA ASP A 582 -9.73 19.58 11.36
C ASP A 582 -9.16 21.00 11.57
N GLU A 583 -9.65 21.69 12.60
CA GLU A 583 -9.23 23.06 12.93
C GLU A 583 -7.71 23.21 13.13
N GLU A 584 -7.03 22.19 13.67
CA GLU A 584 -5.59 22.25 13.92
C GLU A 584 -4.84 22.26 12.59
N LEU A 585 -5.19 21.33 11.69
CA LEU A 585 -4.60 21.25 10.35
C LEU A 585 -4.92 22.49 9.50
N VAL A 586 -6.16 22.98 9.52
CA VAL A 586 -6.55 24.19 8.75
C VAL A 586 -5.77 25.42 9.23
N ARG A 587 -5.57 25.58 10.55
CA ARG A 587 -4.74 26.68 11.08
C ARG A 587 -3.28 26.57 10.67
N GLU A 588 -2.73 25.36 10.61
CA GLU A 588 -1.37 25.12 10.10
C GLU A 588 -1.25 25.54 8.61
N VAL A 589 -2.22 25.17 7.77
CA VAL A 589 -2.24 25.57 6.35
C VAL A 589 -2.25 27.08 6.19
N LEU A 590 -3.09 27.79 6.96
CA LEU A 590 -3.17 29.25 6.90
C LEU A 590 -1.86 29.91 7.31
N LEU A 591 -1.21 29.40 8.36
CA LEU A 591 0.10 29.89 8.78
C LEU A 591 1.16 29.66 7.68
N ASP A 592 1.20 28.47 7.12
CA ASP A 592 2.13 28.11 6.06
C ASP A 592 1.92 28.97 4.79
N ALA A 593 0.68 29.32 4.46
CA ALA A 593 0.38 30.25 3.37
C ALA A 593 1.02 31.62 3.59
N VAL A 594 0.86 32.20 4.79
CA VAL A 594 1.41 33.52 5.15
C VAL A 594 2.94 33.50 5.20
N VAL A 595 3.54 32.48 5.81
CA VAL A 595 5.00 32.38 5.95
C VAL A 595 5.67 32.18 4.59
N THR A 596 5.03 31.46 3.66
CA THR A 596 5.54 31.19 2.32
C THR A 596 5.23 32.28 1.30
N ALA A 597 4.28 33.20 1.56
CA ALA A 597 3.88 34.26 0.63
C ALA A 597 5.06 35.10 0.07
N PRO A 598 6.08 35.49 0.86
CA PRO A 598 7.22 36.26 0.34
C PRO A 598 8.07 35.53 -0.72
N MET A 599 7.93 34.21 -0.85
CA MET A 599 8.68 33.40 -1.82
C MET A 599 8.27 33.72 -3.26
N GLU A 600 7.00 34.05 -3.50
CA GLU A 600 6.49 34.42 -4.82
C GLU A 600 7.22 35.65 -5.38
N ALA A 601 7.26 36.74 -4.60
CA ALA A 601 7.95 37.96 -4.98
C ALA A 601 9.47 37.74 -5.15
N TYR A 602 10.07 36.89 -4.31
CA TYR A 602 11.48 36.53 -4.41
C TYR A 602 11.80 35.78 -5.72
N TRP A 603 11.02 34.75 -6.03
CA TRP A 603 11.22 33.95 -7.25
C TRP A 603 10.91 34.75 -8.51
N THR A 604 9.88 35.60 -8.49
CA THR A 604 9.54 36.47 -9.62
C THR A 604 10.66 37.48 -9.88
N ALA A 605 11.22 38.10 -8.83
CA ALA A 605 12.37 38.98 -8.99
C ALA A 605 13.60 38.25 -9.56
N MET A 606 13.83 36.99 -9.19
CA MET A 606 14.91 36.19 -9.75
C MET A 606 14.67 35.79 -11.21
N ALA A 607 13.45 35.41 -11.57
CA ALA A 607 13.08 35.11 -12.95
C ALA A 607 13.32 36.33 -13.87
N LEU A 608 12.97 37.53 -13.40
CA LEU A 608 13.14 38.79 -14.15
C LEU A 608 14.61 39.26 -14.26
N ASN A 609 15.46 38.93 -13.30
CA ASN A 609 16.87 39.35 -13.29
C ASN A 609 17.74 38.57 -14.30
N THR A 610 17.24 37.45 -14.82
CA THR A 610 17.99 36.58 -15.74
C THR A 610 17.66 36.96 -17.18
N SER A 611 18.30 38.01 -17.70
CA SER A 611 18.02 38.56 -19.05
C SER A 611 18.65 37.75 -20.20
N ASP A 612 19.58 36.85 -19.91
CA ASP A 612 20.27 36.02 -20.90
C ASP A 612 19.78 34.57 -20.85
N GLU A 613 19.28 34.04 -21.97
CA GLU A 613 18.81 32.64 -22.07
C GLU A 613 19.93 31.62 -21.77
N SER A 614 21.20 32.02 -21.93
CA SER A 614 22.35 31.16 -21.62
C SER A 614 22.67 31.05 -20.12
N GLU A 615 22.10 31.93 -19.28
CA GLU A 615 22.22 31.93 -17.82
C GLU A 615 21.03 31.27 -17.10
N GLN A 616 20.02 30.79 -17.84
CA GLN A 616 18.88 30.06 -17.27
C GLN A 616 19.30 28.63 -16.91
N VAL A 617 19.84 28.50 -15.70
CA VAL A 617 20.42 27.29 -15.12
C VAL A 617 19.39 26.36 -14.47
N VAL A 618 18.37 26.96 -13.85
CA VAL A 618 17.34 26.29 -13.06
C VAL A 618 16.03 26.38 -13.82
N ASP A 619 15.31 25.27 -13.96
CA ASP A 619 14.02 25.25 -14.64
C ASP A 619 12.92 25.77 -13.72
N MET A 620 12.93 25.35 -12.45
CA MET A 620 11.93 25.74 -11.45
C MET A 620 12.44 25.65 -10.01
N ALA A 621 11.81 26.42 -9.12
CA ALA A 621 11.88 26.26 -7.67
C ALA A 621 10.55 25.74 -7.13
N PHE A 622 10.63 24.99 -6.04
CA PHE A 622 9.45 24.45 -5.36
C PHE A 622 9.66 24.43 -3.85
N LEU A 623 8.57 24.50 -3.11
CA LEU A 623 8.52 24.29 -1.69
C LEU A 623 7.28 23.49 -1.35
N GLY A 624 7.39 22.68 -0.30
CA GLY A 624 6.24 22.04 0.31
C GLY A 624 6.35 22.14 1.82
N THR A 625 5.21 22.22 2.48
CA THR A 625 5.14 22.31 3.94
C THR A 625 4.58 21.02 4.52
N ARG A 626 4.73 20.85 5.84
CA ARG A 626 4.14 19.70 6.54
C ARG A 626 2.60 19.72 6.47
N ALA A 627 1.94 20.86 6.26
CA ALA A 627 0.49 20.93 6.17
C ALA A 627 -0.06 20.57 4.78
N GLY A 628 0.78 20.09 3.84
CA GLY A 628 0.34 19.69 2.50
C GLY A 628 0.23 20.84 1.51
N LEU A 629 0.74 22.02 1.85
CA LEU A 629 0.84 23.17 0.97
C LEU A 629 2.05 23.01 0.06
N LEU A 630 1.84 23.11 -1.25
CA LEU A 630 2.86 23.03 -2.30
C LEU A 630 2.84 24.33 -3.09
N ARG A 631 3.99 24.98 -3.24
CA ARG A 631 4.15 26.19 -4.06
C ARG A 631 5.32 25.99 -5.02
N SER A 632 5.15 26.41 -6.26
CA SER A 632 6.21 26.29 -7.27
C SER A 632 6.25 27.50 -8.19
N SER A 633 7.45 27.80 -8.70
CA SER A 633 7.66 28.89 -9.65
C SER A 633 8.60 28.42 -10.76
N LEU A 634 8.19 28.67 -12.00
CA LEU A 634 9.01 28.40 -13.18
C LEU A 634 9.95 29.59 -13.43
N PHE A 635 11.23 29.31 -13.67
CA PHE A 635 12.19 30.31 -14.15
C PHE A 635 12.35 30.29 -15.67
N VAL A 636 11.90 29.21 -16.32
CA VAL A 636 11.85 29.05 -17.77
C VAL A 636 10.41 28.94 -18.24
N GLY A 637 10.14 29.22 -19.52
CA GLY A 637 8.81 28.99 -20.10
C GLY A 637 8.37 27.52 -19.93
N SER A 638 7.07 27.30 -19.68
CA SER A 638 6.49 25.96 -19.43
C SER A 638 6.85 24.92 -20.51
N GLU A 639 7.04 25.37 -21.75
CA GLU A 639 7.43 24.55 -22.89
C GLU A 639 8.87 24.05 -22.82
N LYS A 640 9.76 24.79 -22.13
CA LYS A 640 11.20 24.54 -21.98
C LYS A 640 11.57 23.80 -20.68
N VAL A 641 10.59 23.49 -19.82
CA VAL A 641 10.82 22.70 -18.60
C VAL A 641 11.26 21.29 -18.98
N SER A 642 12.37 20.84 -18.42
CA SER A 642 13.00 19.56 -18.81
C SER A 642 12.22 18.33 -18.34
N ASP A 643 11.67 18.36 -17.11
CA ASP A 643 10.73 17.36 -16.60
C ASP A 643 9.38 18.02 -16.34
N LYS A 644 8.41 17.75 -17.23
CA LYS A 644 7.06 18.32 -17.18
C LYS A 644 6.11 17.56 -16.24
N LYS A 645 6.48 16.37 -15.79
CA LYS A 645 5.66 15.54 -14.89
C LYS A 645 5.91 15.87 -13.43
N PHE A 646 7.04 16.50 -13.11
CA PHE A 646 7.37 16.85 -11.74
C PHE A 646 6.30 17.77 -11.12
N LEU A 647 5.81 17.41 -9.94
CA LEU A 647 4.71 18.07 -9.22
C LEU A 647 3.34 18.05 -9.92
N THR A 648 3.14 17.18 -10.91
CA THR A 648 1.82 16.94 -11.48
C THR A 648 1.15 15.72 -10.80
N PRO A 649 -0.19 15.60 -10.84
CA PRO A 649 -0.89 14.43 -10.32
C PRO A 649 -0.50 13.11 -11.00
N GLU A 650 0.12 13.17 -12.18
CA GLU A 650 0.65 11.99 -12.88
C GLU A 650 1.90 11.41 -12.19
N ASP A 651 2.52 12.19 -11.32
CA ASP A 651 3.75 11.87 -10.61
C ASP A 651 3.53 11.77 -9.11
N GLU A 652 2.80 10.73 -8.71
CA GLU A 652 2.46 10.44 -7.31
C GLU A 652 3.69 10.49 -6.38
N ALA A 653 4.87 10.05 -6.84
CA ALA A 653 6.11 10.02 -6.05
C ALA A 653 6.62 11.41 -5.63
N SER A 654 6.24 12.47 -6.34
CA SER A 654 6.69 13.84 -6.11
C SER A 654 5.63 14.76 -5.50
N ILE A 655 4.38 14.28 -5.32
CA ILE A 655 3.31 15.03 -4.68
C ILE A 655 2.95 14.46 -3.31
N PHE A 656 2.18 15.22 -2.53
CA PHE A 656 1.61 14.74 -1.29
C PHE A 656 0.44 13.82 -1.61
N THR A 657 0.56 12.55 -1.21
CA THR A 657 -0.51 11.56 -1.33
C THR A 657 -1.02 11.21 0.06
N MET A 658 -2.12 10.47 0.11
CA MET A 658 -2.62 9.89 1.35
C MET A 658 -1.58 8.95 2.00
N ASP A 659 -0.80 8.25 1.17
CA ASP A 659 0.12 7.21 1.64
C ASP A 659 1.52 7.75 1.98
N HIS A 660 1.98 8.85 1.39
CA HIS A 660 3.33 9.37 1.67
C HIS A 660 3.53 10.86 1.37
N PHE A 661 4.50 11.44 2.07
CA PHE A 661 5.14 12.70 1.69
C PHE A 661 5.95 12.51 0.39
N PRO A 662 6.12 13.57 -0.43
CA PRO A 662 6.97 13.53 -1.62
C PRO A 662 8.37 12.98 -1.31
N LEU A 663 8.96 12.22 -2.24
CA LEU A 663 10.29 11.64 -2.05
C LEU A 663 11.35 12.71 -1.71
N TRP A 664 11.33 13.84 -2.40
CA TRP A 664 12.26 14.95 -2.17
C TRP A 664 12.07 15.57 -0.78
N TYR A 665 10.84 15.60 -0.26
CA TYR A 665 10.56 16.10 1.10
C TYR A 665 11.12 15.13 2.14
N ARG A 666 10.83 13.84 1.99
CA ARG A 666 11.33 12.77 2.87
C ARG A 666 12.86 12.76 2.92
N GLN A 667 13.51 12.78 1.76
CA GLN A 667 14.97 12.85 1.70
C GLN A 667 15.52 14.12 2.33
N ALA A 668 14.92 15.28 2.07
CA ALA A 668 15.37 16.53 2.65
C ALA A 668 15.26 16.55 4.19
N ALA A 669 14.19 16.00 4.75
CA ALA A 669 13.93 15.95 6.19
C ALA A 669 14.97 15.14 6.96
N GLU A 670 15.48 14.06 6.36
CA GLU A 670 16.45 13.16 6.99
C GLU A 670 17.84 13.77 7.15
N HIS A 671 18.18 14.70 6.26
CA HIS A 671 19.47 15.36 6.28
C HIS A 671 19.43 16.63 7.14
N PRO A 672 20.57 17.05 7.74
CA PRO A 672 20.62 18.26 8.53
C PRO A 672 20.08 19.48 7.77
N ALA A 673 19.25 20.29 8.43
CA ALA A 673 18.66 21.48 7.82
C ALA A 673 19.73 22.39 7.20
N GLY A 674 19.50 22.82 5.96
CA GLY A 674 20.46 23.59 5.17
C GLY A 674 21.44 22.75 4.34
N SER A 675 21.53 21.43 4.55
CA SER A 675 22.26 20.54 3.63
C SER A 675 21.34 20.10 2.47
N PHE A 676 21.87 20.12 1.25
CA PHE A 676 21.11 19.78 0.05
C PHE A 676 21.32 18.31 -0.34
N VAL A 677 20.21 17.64 -0.62
CA VAL A 677 20.17 16.28 -1.18
C VAL A 677 19.89 16.39 -2.68
N PHE A 678 20.71 15.71 -3.48
CA PHE A 678 20.62 15.70 -4.93
C PHE A 678 20.08 14.36 -5.42
N ASN A 679 19.04 14.40 -6.24
CA ASN A 679 18.42 13.22 -6.81
C ASN A 679 18.40 13.31 -8.34
N LEU A 680 18.97 12.31 -9.01
CA LEU A 680 18.86 12.17 -10.47
C LEU A 680 17.51 11.60 -10.83
N ARG A 681 16.87 12.23 -11.80
CA ARG A 681 15.62 11.73 -12.37
C ARG A 681 15.76 11.49 -13.86
N SER A 682 15.44 10.27 -14.31
CA SER A 682 15.25 10.00 -15.72
C SER A 682 13.86 10.45 -16.11
N ALA A 683 13.76 11.44 -17.00
CA ALA A 683 12.49 11.78 -17.62
C ALA A 683 12.15 10.64 -18.60
N GLU A 684 11.23 9.76 -18.22
CA GLU A 684 10.75 8.70 -19.12
C GLU A 684 10.04 9.34 -20.32
N ALA A 685 10.79 9.58 -21.40
CA ALA A 685 10.25 9.84 -22.72
C ALA A 685 9.84 8.50 -23.35
N PRO A 686 8.67 8.41 -24.00
CA PRO A 686 8.14 7.15 -24.53
C PRO A 686 8.96 6.48 -25.64
N GLU A 687 10.05 7.08 -26.13
CA GLU A 687 10.81 6.56 -27.28
C GLU A 687 12.31 6.31 -27.04
N SER A 688 12.84 6.45 -25.82
CA SER A 688 14.20 6.00 -25.49
C SER A 688 14.38 5.76 -23.99
N PRO A 689 15.21 4.78 -23.56
CA PRO A 689 15.63 4.68 -22.16
C PRO A 689 16.40 5.96 -21.81
N GLY A 690 15.72 6.87 -21.11
CA GLY A 690 16.11 8.27 -20.99
C GLY A 690 17.39 8.45 -20.18
N GLN A 691 18.40 9.09 -20.78
CA GLN A 691 19.46 9.72 -20.00
C GLN A 691 18.83 10.73 -19.03
N PRO A 692 19.29 10.81 -17.77
CA PRO A 692 18.76 11.79 -16.84
C PRO A 692 19.08 13.20 -17.35
N MET A 693 18.03 13.97 -17.64
CA MET A 693 18.17 15.35 -18.12
C MET A 693 18.19 16.36 -16.97
N VAL A 694 17.78 15.92 -15.77
CA VAL A 694 17.41 16.77 -14.66
C VAL A 694 17.96 16.26 -13.34
N VAL A 695 18.42 17.20 -12.52
CA VAL A 695 18.81 16.99 -11.12
C VAL A 695 17.88 17.80 -10.24
N THR A 696 17.28 17.15 -9.25
CA THR A 696 16.49 17.81 -8.22
C THR A 696 17.35 17.95 -6.97
N ALA A 697 17.49 19.18 -6.48
CA ALA A 697 18.18 19.47 -5.22
C ALA A 697 17.16 19.95 -4.18
N SER A 698 17.17 19.37 -2.98
CA SER A 698 16.21 19.72 -1.93
C SER A 698 16.87 19.79 -0.55
N THR A 699 16.35 20.65 0.32
CA THR A 699 16.82 20.81 1.71
C THR A 699 15.66 21.09 2.65
N ALA A 700 15.77 20.63 3.89
CA ALA A 700 14.78 20.91 4.92
C ALA A 700 15.03 22.25 5.59
N VAL A 701 13.93 22.93 5.92
CA VAL A 701 13.89 24.14 6.74
C VAL A 701 13.36 23.76 8.10
N ALA A 702 14.26 23.77 9.08
CA ALA A 702 13.94 23.48 10.48
C ALA A 702 13.82 24.76 11.30
N VAL A 703 12.91 24.73 12.28
CA VAL A 703 12.66 25.81 13.22
C VAL A 703 12.96 25.31 14.62
N THR A 704 13.62 26.13 15.43
CA THR A 704 13.95 25.79 16.82
C THR A 704 13.23 26.75 17.76
N VAL A 705 12.39 26.20 18.65
CA VAL A 705 11.67 26.94 19.69
C VAL A 705 11.89 26.21 21.01
N ASP A 706 12.25 26.93 22.07
CA ASP A 706 12.47 26.35 23.41
C ASP A 706 13.46 25.15 23.45
N LYS A 707 14.51 25.20 22.62
CA LYS A 707 15.53 24.13 22.43
C LYS A 707 14.99 22.84 21.79
N LYS A 708 13.74 22.81 21.33
CA LYS A 708 13.20 21.75 20.49
C LYS A 708 13.30 22.18 19.04
N THR A 709 13.61 21.27 18.13
CA THR A 709 13.75 21.55 16.70
C THR A 709 12.75 20.69 15.93
N ALA A 710 11.99 21.32 15.02
CA ALA A 710 11.01 20.66 14.17
C ALA A 710 11.23 21.06 12.70
N ILE A 711 10.95 20.14 11.77
CA ILE A 711 10.95 20.44 10.33
C ILE A 711 9.65 21.17 10.00
N ALA A 712 9.75 22.37 9.42
CA ALA A 712 8.59 23.16 9.03
C ALA A 712 8.23 22.93 7.55
N ALA A 713 9.23 22.96 6.68
CA ALA A 713 9.06 22.84 5.24
C ALA A 713 10.30 22.20 4.60
N ALA A 714 10.15 21.75 3.37
CA ALA A 714 11.27 21.40 2.50
C ALA A 714 11.20 22.26 1.23
N VAL A 715 12.35 22.74 0.78
CA VAL A 715 12.47 23.57 -0.42
C VAL A 715 13.46 22.94 -1.38
N GLY A 716 13.29 23.20 -2.66
CA GLY A 716 14.19 22.66 -3.66
C GLY A 716 14.14 23.37 -4.99
N VAL A 717 15.02 22.92 -5.87
CA VAL A 717 15.16 23.41 -7.23
C VAL A 717 15.35 22.24 -8.17
N GLN A 718 14.81 22.40 -9.36
CA GLN A 718 15.01 21.50 -10.48
C GLN A 718 15.96 22.17 -11.47
N MET A 719 17.12 21.55 -11.72
CA MET A 719 18.13 22.10 -12.62
C MET A 719 18.54 21.09 -13.69
N ARG A 720 19.08 21.60 -14.80
CA ARG A 720 19.56 20.74 -15.89
C ARG A 720 20.85 20.04 -15.50
N LEU A 721 20.95 18.75 -15.81
CA LEU A 721 22.17 17.98 -15.55
C LEU A 721 23.40 18.60 -16.26
N GLU A 722 23.20 19.13 -17.47
CA GLU A 722 24.26 19.79 -18.24
C GLU A 722 24.92 20.95 -17.48
N PHE A 723 24.15 21.71 -16.69
CA PHE A 723 24.70 22.79 -15.89
C PHE A 723 25.66 22.24 -14.82
N LEU A 724 25.21 21.20 -14.10
CA LEU A 724 26.01 20.58 -13.06
C LEU A 724 27.32 20.02 -13.63
N GLN A 725 27.25 19.35 -14.78
CA GLN A 725 28.41 18.84 -15.52
C GLN A 725 29.36 19.97 -15.91
N ARG A 726 28.86 21.05 -16.53
CA ARG A 726 29.71 22.19 -16.94
C ARG A 726 30.42 22.84 -15.74
N THR A 727 29.71 23.00 -14.62
CA THR A 727 30.27 23.58 -13.38
C THR A 727 31.34 22.66 -12.78
N PHE A 728 31.10 21.34 -12.77
CA PHE A 728 32.08 20.35 -12.33
C PHE A 728 33.36 20.39 -13.17
N TRP A 729 33.24 20.29 -14.50
CA TRP A 729 34.39 20.33 -15.40
C TRP A 729 35.11 21.68 -15.37
N ALA A 730 34.40 22.77 -15.04
CA ALA A 730 35.02 24.06 -14.82
C ALA A 730 35.87 24.11 -13.54
N ALA A 731 35.36 23.55 -12.44
CA ALA A 731 36.07 23.49 -11.16
C ALA A 731 37.35 22.63 -11.25
N THR A 732 37.29 21.50 -11.96
CA THR A 732 38.42 20.57 -12.12
C THR A 732 39.54 21.09 -13.04
N ARG A 733 39.43 22.32 -13.57
CA ARG A 733 40.49 23.01 -14.33
C ARG A 733 41.37 23.92 -13.46
N GLN A 734 41.03 24.10 -12.18
CA GLN A 734 41.73 25.04 -11.30
C GLN A 734 42.91 24.38 -10.58
N CYS A 735 44.16 24.80 -10.84
CA CYS A 735 45.31 24.34 -10.03
C CYS A 735 45.78 25.46 -9.09
N GLY A 736 46.18 25.09 -7.87
CA GLY A 736 46.58 26.05 -6.84
C GLY A 736 47.73 26.97 -7.27
N THR A 737 47.57 28.27 -7.00
CA THR A 737 48.52 29.41 -6.89
C THR A 737 49.82 29.50 -7.72
N VAL A 738 50.06 28.64 -8.71
CA VAL A 738 51.20 28.77 -9.62
C VAL A 738 50.66 29.23 -10.96
N GLU A 739 51.01 30.45 -11.36
CA GLU A 739 50.73 30.98 -12.70
C GLU A 739 51.34 30.03 -13.75
N GLY A 740 50.49 29.18 -14.34
CA GLY A 740 50.83 28.20 -15.36
C GLY A 740 49.61 27.30 -15.67
N PRO A 741 49.54 26.69 -16.86
CA PRO A 741 48.49 25.72 -17.18
C PRO A 741 48.55 24.53 -16.19
N CYS A 742 47.39 24.08 -15.71
CA CYS A 742 47.28 22.89 -14.86
C CYS A 742 48.05 21.71 -15.50
N PRO A 743 48.98 21.07 -14.78
CA PRO A 743 49.70 19.92 -15.33
C PRO A 743 48.83 18.68 -15.49
N GLU A 744 47.75 18.53 -14.70
CA GLU A 744 46.74 17.49 -14.86
C GLU A 744 45.34 18.03 -14.53
N SER A 745 44.34 17.63 -15.31
CA SER A 745 42.93 17.99 -15.16
C SER A 745 42.02 16.79 -15.40
N CYS A 746 40.79 16.83 -14.88
CA CYS A 746 39.79 15.78 -15.13
C CYS A 746 39.30 15.68 -16.59
N GLN A 747 39.81 16.49 -17.51
CA GLN A 747 39.58 16.35 -18.96
C GLN A 747 40.70 15.56 -19.66
N ASP A 748 41.75 15.21 -18.94
CA ASP A 748 42.85 14.45 -19.52
C ASP A 748 42.44 12.98 -19.65
N SER A 749 42.66 12.41 -20.84
CA SER A 749 42.21 11.04 -21.20
C SER A 749 42.75 9.90 -20.32
N HIS A 750 43.69 10.18 -19.41
CA HIS A 750 44.24 9.20 -18.46
C HIS A 750 43.59 9.26 -17.07
N LEU A 751 42.65 10.18 -16.84
CA LEU A 751 41.95 10.37 -15.57
C LEU A 751 40.44 10.23 -15.76
N ASP A 752 39.83 9.29 -15.04
CA ASP A 752 38.37 9.18 -14.96
C ASP A 752 37.89 9.93 -13.70
N CYS A 753 37.14 11.01 -13.89
CA CYS A 753 36.56 11.80 -12.79
C CYS A 753 35.04 11.67 -12.79
N PHE A 754 34.48 11.40 -11.61
CA PHE A 754 33.05 11.27 -11.42
C PHE A 754 32.61 11.89 -10.10
N VAL A 755 31.34 12.28 -10.03
CA VAL A 755 30.67 12.71 -8.80
C VAL A 755 29.70 11.62 -8.40
N ILE A 756 29.74 11.20 -7.14
CA ILE A 756 28.81 10.21 -6.57
C ILE A 756 27.97 10.84 -5.46
N ASP A 757 26.74 10.35 -5.32
CA ASP A 757 25.91 10.67 -4.16
C ASP A 757 26.29 9.80 -2.94
N ASN A 758 25.59 10.02 -1.81
CA ASN A 758 25.77 9.27 -0.58
C ASN A 758 25.39 7.78 -0.68
N ASN A 759 24.68 7.39 -1.73
CA ASN A 759 24.29 6.01 -2.02
C ASN A 759 25.23 5.35 -3.04
N GLY A 760 26.26 6.05 -3.52
CA GLY A 760 27.20 5.53 -4.50
C GLY A 760 26.69 5.58 -5.95
N PHE A 761 25.59 6.28 -6.23
CA PHE A 761 25.13 6.50 -7.60
C PHE A 761 25.98 7.60 -8.24
N ILE A 762 26.37 7.36 -9.50
CA ILE A 762 27.12 8.33 -10.30
C ILE A 762 26.15 9.44 -10.73
N LEU A 763 26.44 10.66 -10.30
CA LEU A 763 25.73 11.88 -10.69
C LEU A 763 26.30 12.49 -11.97
N ILE A 764 27.63 12.45 -12.10
CA ILE A 764 28.37 13.02 -13.22
C ILE A 764 29.46 12.03 -13.61
N SER A 765 29.52 11.64 -14.89
CA SER A 765 30.63 10.93 -15.52
C SER A 765 30.90 11.52 -16.90
N GLU A 766 32.12 11.38 -17.39
CA GLU A 766 32.49 11.67 -18.79
C GLU A 766 31.90 10.61 -19.74
N ARG A 767 31.76 9.36 -19.26
CA ARG A 767 31.28 8.24 -20.04
C ARG A 767 29.76 8.14 -19.94
N SER A 768 29.08 8.31 -21.06
CA SER A 768 27.61 8.26 -21.13
C SER A 768 26.97 6.91 -20.83
N GLN A 769 27.77 5.85 -20.68
CA GLN A 769 27.32 4.50 -20.31
C GLN A 769 27.37 4.24 -18.79
N GLU A 770 28.04 5.11 -18.05
CA GLU A 770 28.19 5.08 -16.58
C GLU A 770 27.24 6.11 -15.96
#